data_AF-A0AAV3B2Y7-F1
#
_entry.id   AF-A0AAV3B2Y7-F1
#
_cell.length_a   1.000
_cell.length_b   1.000
_cell.length_c   1.000
_cell.angle_alpha   90.00
_cell.angle_beta   90.00
_cell.angle_gamma   90.00
#
_symmetry.space_group_name_H-M   'P 1'
#
loop_
_entity.id
_entity.type
_entity.pdbx_description
1 polymer ?
#
loop_
_entity_poly.entity_id
_entity_poly.type
_entity_poly.pdbx_seq_one_letter_code
_entity_poly.pdbx_strand_id
1 'polypeptide(L)'
;MAAQEGVGTLAGMSHGRRVPAASVHSSLPPSGDLEAYNQQNAARDFHRHKSKMYSLQPADTETFRTELNLLLDLLISQDYSKGAPGIGEEVIVDEQNLDFLLGFSVSALKQCSSWTHVEILHALAALVYSNGHKCQKYLPYLLGPNGILVQFSDASKTDPELLRASIHCMANLCLCVPGQSYLEEPYRMTCFKIFLAVLQVPRTNIVDEIANCTLLQNALKGIQSILNGSKMSLKETDQLGSLLAVLKKYMLHGLPGFNIELPSIIYPTPLPQYDGISPTKPEQSVATPSRPTWSKKKKSRAKQKKGQQENENKDTIESDSGDGLTASVDRLKLCSADANYNLYLTTQKSAMKISGKDPPHSPSSRFKKLYSSDSEFSDAEGGLQGKIRSFQAKVRQGAISCFLSTIKSIEKKVLYGYWSAFVPDMPGIGSPQSVSLMTVILKDYSPKTRACALQVLSAILDGSKQFLSVADDASEYKQAFTPFSVTIASSIRELHRCLLLAMVAESSAQTLTQIIKCLATLVSNAPYHRLKPGLLTRVWNYIKPYIRNKDVNVRVSGLTLLGAVVSAQVPLPEVQLLLQQPVVSLLPNSVPITITRLSDPDWWRKETFPELEVSSVTNPRHPQAEPCCLVRLCISLVINPREDSYSDSDVSSAATLQYEPSPVRLEALQVLACLVKGYFNMAQSYLMELGEVACKCMQEMDASIQLHGAKLLEELGTGIVQQQKTDLVISAEKKVTVGQAVAFWNMILSGPLPAALQNDQHPTLQTSACDALSSVLPEAFTSLPDDCQILCITLLLGLNHSENPLVKAAAARALGVYILFPCLRQDVMFVADSANAILMSLNDKSPNVRAKAAWSLGNLTDTLIVNMEMIGQSFQEELSDMLLLEMLKSATEASKDKDKVKSNAVRALGNLLHFLQPYHILKPRFTESIEGAIRALISTVLGESTMKVKWNACYALGNVFKNTALPLGKAVWTADAYHALTTAVKSCKNFKVRIKSATALSTPSRREQYGTIEQYSEIWNSLVTALEKSEETEDFLEFKYCASLRAQICQALMHMLGMANQGDLPCIRKTVLQKGSLIRNYLLQYIKSGGEENETHTDRENIFQRATDHIRGLQEDTLGSKVIAEVAFLEDIIISCEKEIKA
;
A
#
# COMPACT_ATOMS: atom_id res chain seq x y z
N MET A 1 6.11 20.46 -50.35
CA MET A 1 5.84 20.56 -51.81
C MET A 1 6.55 19.43 -52.51
N ALA A 2 6.09 19.00 -53.69
CA ALA A 2 6.71 17.91 -54.45
C ALA A 2 7.69 18.46 -55.51
N ALA A 3 8.77 17.71 -55.77
CA ALA A 3 9.58 17.80 -56.99
C ALA A 3 10.43 16.53 -57.15
N GLN A 4 10.55 16.04 -58.39
CA GLN A 4 11.67 15.19 -58.85
C GLN A 4 12.87 16.14 -59.18
N GLU A 5 14.05 15.75 -59.67
CA GLU A 5 14.56 14.50 -60.23
C GLU A 5 16.12 14.51 -60.18
N GLY A 6 16.79 13.39 -60.48
CA GLY A 6 18.26 13.39 -60.63
C GLY A 6 18.86 12.01 -60.92
N VAL A 7 19.31 11.78 -62.16
CA VAL A 7 19.86 10.50 -62.62
C VAL A 7 21.34 10.65 -63.02
N GLY A 8 22.17 9.66 -62.68
CA GLY A 8 23.56 9.51 -63.14
C GLY A 8 24.01 8.05 -63.04
N THR A 9 24.75 7.54 -64.03
CA THR A 9 24.80 6.08 -64.32
C THR A 9 26.18 5.64 -64.84
N LEU A 10 26.43 4.31 -64.82
CA LEU A 10 27.48 3.53 -65.53
C LEU A 10 28.85 3.39 -64.81
N ALA A 11 29.65 2.32 -65.00
CA ALA A 11 29.36 0.93 -65.43
C ALA A 11 30.61 0.02 -65.29
N GLY A 12 30.42 -1.31 -65.32
CA GLY A 12 31.46 -2.33 -65.61
C GLY A 12 31.89 -3.20 -64.42
N MET A 13 32.25 -4.48 -64.56
CA MET A 13 32.30 -5.37 -65.74
C MET A 13 32.09 -6.85 -65.31
N SER A 14 31.80 -7.81 -66.20
CA SER A 14 30.46 -8.07 -66.76
C SER A 14 30.42 -9.38 -67.56
N HIS A 15 29.99 -10.49 -66.97
CA HIS A 15 29.76 -11.81 -67.61
C HIS A 15 28.48 -12.46 -67.03
N GLY A 16 27.80 -13.43 -67.67
CA GLY A 16 27.92 -13.91 -69.06
C GLY A 16 27.88 -15.45 -69.20
N ARG A 17 27.20 -16.06 -70.19
CA ARG A 17 26.21 -15.51 -71.15
C ARG A 17 25.46 -16.64 -71.91
N ARG A 18 24.11 -16.63 -71.89
CA ARG A 18 23.13 -17.01 -72.96
C ARG A 18 21.72 -17.19 -72.31
N VAL A 19 20.57 -16.58 -72.66
CA VAL A 19 19.96 -15.97 -73.88
C VAL A 19 19.05 -16.96 -74.66
N PRO A 20 17.76 -16.65 -74.97
CA PRO A 20 16.83 -15.68 -74.34
C PRO A 20 15.31 -16.07 -74.31
N ALA A 21 14.49 -15.16 -73.75
CA ALA A 21 13.13 -14.74 -74.17
C ALA A 21 11.95 -15.73 -74.35
N ALA A 22 10.89 -15.53 -73.54
CA ALA A 22 9.54 -15.17 -74.00
C ALA A 22 8.75 -14.52 -72.85
N SER A 23 7.75 -13.67 -73.14
CA SER A 23 6.97 -12.94 -72.13
C SER A 23 5.48 -12.86 -72.48
N VAL A 24 4.60 -13.25 -71.55
CA VAL A 24 3.15 -12.98 -71.59
C VAL A 24 2.68 -12.66 -70.17
N HIS A 25 1.78 -11.67 -70.02
CA HIS A 25 1.18 -11.32 -68.73
C HIS A 25 0.08 -12.30 -68.29
N SER A 26 0.10 -12.68 -67.02
CA SER A 26 -1.10 -12.71 -66.19
C SER A 26 -0.71 -12.41 -64.74
N SER A 27 -1.61 -11.78 -63.99
CA SER A 27 -1.32 -11.16 -62.69
C SER A 27 -1.63 -12.09 -61.51
N LEU A 28 -0.63 -12.36 -60.67
CA LEU A 28 -0.84 -12.76 -59.28
C LEU A 28 -1.03 -11.50 -58.41
N PRO A 29 -1.96 -11.50 -57.44
CA PRO A 29 -2.20 -10.36 -56.57
C PRO A 29 -1.14 -10.23 -55.44
N PRO A 30 -1.06 -9.08 -54.75
CA PRO A 30 -0.19 -8.90 -53.59
C PRO A 30 -0.58 -9.78 -52.39
N SER A 31 0.35 -9.95 -51.45
CA SER A 31 0.19 -10.83 -50.28
C SER A 31 -0.93 -10.46 -49.30
N GLY A 32 -1.58 -9.30 -49.44
CA GLY A 32 -2.79 -8.96 -48.67
C GLY A 32 -4.05 -9.68 -49.16
N ASP A 33 -4.14 -9.99 -50.46
CA ASP A 33 -5.34 -10.63 -51.03
C ASP A 33 -5.45 -12.12 -50.68
N LEU A 34 -4.38 -12.77 -50.22
CA LEU A 34 -4.44 -14.19 -49.84
C LEU A 34 -5.19 -14.40 -48.52
N GLU A 35 -5.08 -13.47 -47.55
CA GLU A 35 -5.88 -13.49 -46.33
C GLU A 35 -7.35 -13.16 -46.64
N ALA A 36 -7.61 -12.15 -47.49
CA ALA A 36 -8.96 -11.83 -47.95
C ALA A 36 -9.62 -12.99 -48.71
N TYR A 37 -8.89 -13.67 -49.59
CA TYR A 37 -9.37 -14.83 -50.36
C TYR A 37 -9.66 -16.03 -49.47
N ASN A 38 -8.81 -16.29 -48.46
CA ASN A 38 -9.06 -17.33 -47.46
C ASN A 38 -10.27 -17.00 -46.58
N GLN A 39 -10.39 -15.77 -46.07
CA GLN A 39 -11.57 -15.31 -45.33
C GLN A 39 -12.85 -15.41 -46.17
N GLN A 40 -12.80 -15.05 -47.45
CA GLN A 40 -13.96 -15.07 -48.35
C GLN A 40 -14.40 -16.49 -48.74
N ASN A 41 -13.46 -17.42 -48.91
CA ASN A 41 -13.78 -18.85 -49.08
C ASN A 41 -14.30 -19.49 -47.78
N ALA A 42 -13.68 -19.19 -46.65
CA ALA A 42 -14.13 -19.68 -45.35
C ALA A 42 -15.52 -19.12 -44.97
N ALA A 43 -15.81 -17.86 -45.28
CA ALA A 43 -17.16 -17.28 -45.13
C ALA A 43 -18.18 -17.95 -46.08
N ARG A 44 -17.77 -18.36 -47.28
CA ARG A 44 -18.60 -19.17 -48.20
C ARG A 44 -18.90 -20.56 -47.65
N ASP A 45 -17.91 -21.26 -47.10
CA ASP A 45 -18.14 -22.57 -46.50
C ASP A 45 -18.95 -22.45 -45.19
N PHE A 46 -18.75 -21.42 -44.36
CA PHE A 46 -19.66 -21.13 -43.24
C PHE A 46 -21.10 -20.94 -43.75
N HIS A 47 -21.31 -20.15 -44.80
CA HIS A 47 -22.62 -19.98 -45.43
C HIS A 47 -23.21 -21.30 -45.97
N ARG A 48 -22.38 -22.19 -46.51
CA ARG A 48 -22.79 -23.51 -47.01
C ARG A 48 -23.24 -24.43 -45.87
N HIS A 49 -22.51 -24.46 -44.77
CA HIS A 49 -22.89 -25.22 -43.56
C HIS A 49 -24.13 -24.60 -42.90
N LYS A 50 -24.26 -23.27 -42.86
CA LYS A 50 -25.47 -22.54 -42.44
C LYS A 50 -26.68 -22.90 -43.30
N SER A 51 -26.55 -22.93 -44.63
CA SER A 51 -27.60 -23.39 -45.55
C SER A 51 -27.99 -24.85 -45.32
N LYS A 52 -27.03 -25.73 -45.00
CA LYS A 52 -27.35 -27.12 -44.62
C LYS A 52 -28.09 -27.18 -43.28
N MET A 53 -27.74 -26.37 -42.27
CA MET A 53 -28.52 -26.26 -41.03
C MET A 53 -29.95 -25.74 -41.27
N TYR A 54 -30.18 -24.78 -42.19
CA TYR A 54 -31.54 -24.37 -42.55
C TYR A 54 -32.39 -25.51 -43.12
N SER A 55 -31.79 -26.53 -43.73
CA SER A 55 -32.48 -27.76 -44.16
C SER A 55 -32.59 -28.85 -43.08
N LEU A 56 -31.82 -28.78 -41.99
CA LEU A 56 -31.94 -29.70 -40.87
C LEU A 56 -33.10 -29.30 -39.96
N GLN A 57 -34.08 -30.19 -39.81
CA GLN A 57 -35.10 -30.08 -38.77
C GLN A 57 -34.71 -30.96 -37.58
N PRO A 58 -34.89 -30.50 -36.31
CA PRO A 58 -34.74 -31.36 -35.14
C PRO A 58 -35.57 -32.64 -35.26
N ALA A 59 -34.89 -33.78 -35.39
CA ALA A 59 -35.51 -35.08 -35.58
C ALA A 59 -34.72 -36.15 -34.83
N ASP A 60 -35.41 -37.15 -34.28
CA ASP A 60 -34.78 -38.20 -33.48
C ASP A 60 -34.23 -39.34 -34.35
N THR A 61 -33.33 -39.02 -35.28
CA THR A 61 -32.75 -39.98 -36.23
C THR A 61 -31.22 -40.05 -36.14
N GLU A 62 -30.67 -41.23 -36.39
CA GLU A 62 -29.22 -41.46 -36.46
C GLU A 62 -28.56 -40.68 -37.61
N THR A 63 -29.30 -40.43 -38.69
CA THR A 63 -28.88 -39.51 -39.76
C THR A 63 -28.78 -38.08 -39.26
N PHE A 64 -29.78 -37.56 -38.53
CA PHE A 64 -29.72 -36.23 -37.94
C PHE A 64 -28.55 -36.11 -36.95
N ARG A 65 -28.34 -37.09 -36.07
CA ARG A 65 -27.17 -37.11 -35.16
C ARG A 65 -25.85 -37.07 -35.92
N THR A 66 -25.71 -37.86 -36.99
CA THR A 66 -24.47 -37.95 -37.78
C THR A 66 -24.22 -36.66 -38.55
N GLU A 67 -25.24 -36.09 -39.21
CA GLU A 67 -25.10 -34.83 -39.93
C GLU A 67 -24.89 -33.64 -39.00
N LEU A 68 -25.57 -33.61 -37.85
CA LEU A 68 -25.39 -32.58 -36.83
C LEU A 68 -23.98 -32.64 -36.24
N ASN A 69 -23.51 -33.81 -35.79
CA ASN A 69 -22.15 -33.97 -35.27
C ASN A 69 -21.10 -33.57 -36.32
N LEU A 70 -21.24 -34.00 -37.57
CA LEU A 70 -20.29 -33.64 -38.64
C LEU A 70 -20.26 -32.12 -38.90
N LEU A 71 -21.43 -31.47 -38.89
CA LEU A 71 -21.57 -30.04 -39.16
C LEU A 71 -21.06 -29.20 -37.96
N LEU A 72 -21.27 -29.68 -36.73
CA LEU A 72 -20.71 -29.09 -35.51
C LEU A 72 -19.19 -29.26 -35.43
N ASP A 73 -18.66 -30.46 -35.70
CA ASP A 73 -17.22 -30.71 -35.81
C ASP A 73 -16.59 -29.80 -36.87
N LEU A 74 -17.27 -29.56 -38.01
CA LEU A 74 -16.80 -28.64 -39.06
C LEU A 74 -16.90 -27.15 -38.66
N LEU A 75 -17.86 -26.75 -37.82
CA LEU A 75 -17.97 -25.40 -37.26
C LEU A 75 -16.96 -25.12 -36.13
N ILE A 76 -16.43 -26.16 -35.49
CA ILE A 76 -15.43 -26.08 -34.43
C ILE A 76 -14.01 -26.23 -35.00
N SER A 77 -13.81 -27.17 -35.94
CA SER A 77 -12.48 -27.53 -36.48
C SER A 77 -11.93 -26.60 -37.57
N GLN A 78 -12.68 -25.58 -38.02
CA GLN A 78 -12.17 -24.61 -38.99
C GLN A 78 -11.65 -23.36 -38.28
N ASP A 79 -10.32 -23.16 -38.31
CA ASP A 79 -9.63 -21.96 -37.81
C ASP A 79 -10.10 -20.69 -38.53
N TYR A 80 -10.77 -19.77 -37.82
CA TYR A 80 -11.07 -18.42 -38.31
C TYR A 80 -10.14 -17.33 -37.75
N SER A 81 -9.15 -17.68 -36.91
CA SER A 81 -7.87 -16.94 -36.75
C SER A 81 -6.87 -17.74 -35.91
N LYS A 82 -5.58 -17.71 -36.27
CA LYS A 82 -4.55 -18.53 -35.59
C LYS A 82 -4.17 -18.00 -34.21
N GLY A 83 -4.70 -18.63 -33.16
CA GLY A 83 -4.16 -18.59 -31.80
C GLY A 83 -3.11 -19.69 -31.56
N ALA A 84 -2.27 -19.54 -30.54
CA ALA A 84 -1.30 -20.58 -30.17
C ALA A 84 -1.99 -21.79 -29.50
N PRO A 85 -1.55 -23.05 -29.77
CA PRO A 85 -2.20 -24.25 -29.26
C PRO A 85 -2.04 -24.36 -27.73
N GLY A 86 -3.14 -24.33 -26.98
CA GLY A 86 -3.09 -24.48 -25.52
C GLY A 86 -4.26 -23.92 -24.69
N ILE A 87 -5.30 -23.35 -25.30
CA ILE A 87 -6.57 -22.93 -24.70
C ILE A 87 -7.70 -23.31 -25.67
N GLY A 88 -8.94 -23.45 -25.18
CA GLY A 88 -10.09 -23.84 -26.01
C GLY A 88 -10.33 -22.86 -27.17
N GLU A 89 -10.64 -23.42 -28.34
CA GLU A 89 -10.77 -22.71 -29.61
C GLU A 89 -11.88 -21.64 -29.57
N GLU A 90 -11.56 -20.42 -30.00
CA GLU A 90 -12.51 -19.30 -29.97
C GLU A 90 -13.31 -19.25 -31.27
N VAL A 91 -14.55 -19.76 -31.23
CA VAL A 91 -15.46 -19.72 -32.37
C VAL A 91 -15.98 -18.28 -32.56
N ILE A 92 -15.33 -17.53 -33.46
CA ILE A 92 -15.71 -16.15 -33.79
C ILE A 92 -16.97 -16.17 -34.68
N VAL A 93 -18.13 -16.17 -34.03
CA VAL A 93 -19.45 -16.12 -34.69
C VAL A 93 -20.00 -14.69 -34.64
N ASP A 94 -20.52 -14.21 -35.77
CA ASP A 94 -21.30 -12.96 -35.82
C ASP A 94 -22.63 -13.09 -35.05
N GLU A 95 -23.21 -11.96 -34.65
CA GLU A 95 -24.37 -11.94 -33.76
C GLU A 95 -25.60 -12.65 -34.37
N GLN A 96 -25.81 -12.54 -35.69
CA GLN A 96 -26.96 -13.15 -36.38
C GLN A 96 -26.81 -14.67 -36.51
N ASN A 97 -25.59 -15.14 -36.78
CA ASN A 97 -25.26 -16.56 -36.86
C ASN A 97 -25.31 -17.22 -35.48
N LEU A 98 -24.82 -16.52 -34.44
CA LEU A 98 -24.89 -16.98 -33.06
C LEU A 98 -26.35 -17.09 -32.59
N ASP A 99 -27.18 -16.09 -32.86
CA ASP A 99 -28.62 -16.11 -32.57
C ASP A 99 -29.30 -17.33 -33.20
N PHE A 100 -29.01 -17.62 -34.47
CA PHE A 100 -29.55 -18.78 -35.17
C PHE A 100 -29.06 -20.11 -34.57
N LEU A 101 -27.76 -20.23 -34.28
CA LEU A 101 -27.14 -21.43 -33.70
C LEU A 101 -27.65 -21.71 -32.27
N LEU A 102 -27.82 -20.68 -31.45
CA LEU A 102 -28.44 -20.78 -30.12
C LEU A 102 -29.92 -21.18 -30.24
N GLY A 103 -30.67 -20.56 -31.15
CA GLY A 103 -32.07 -20.91 -31.39
C GLY A 103 -32.27 -22.34 -31.87
N PHE A 104 -31.43 -22.82 -32.79
CA PHE A 104 -31.42 -24.21 -33.25
C PHE A 104 -31.11 -25.17 -32.10
N SER A 105 -30.05 -24.89 -31.32
CA SER A 105 -29.62 -25.75 -30.20
C SER A 105 -30.70 -25.85 -29.10
N VAL A 106 -31.33 -24.73 -28.74
CA VAL A 106 -32.45 -24.67 -27.78
C VAL A 106 -33.69 -25.39 -28.31
N SER A 107 -33.87 -25.47 -29.63
CA SER A 107 -34.95 -26.23 -30.27
C SER A 107 -34.66 -27.73 -30.27
N ALA A 108 -33.43 -28.13 -30.62
CA ALA A 108 -33.01 -29.53 -30.67
C ALA A 108 -33.06 -30.20 -29.30
N LEU A 109 -32.58 -29.54 -28.24
CA LEU A 109 -32.66 -30.03 -26.85
C LEU A 109 -34.10 -30.18 -26.31
N LYS A 110 -35.11 -29.64 -27.01
CA LYS A 110 -36.54 -29.80 -26.66
C LYS A 110 -37.28 -30.85 -27.50
N GLN A 111 -36.72 -31.27 -28.65
CA GLN A 111 -37.42 -32.09 -29.64
C GLN A 111 -36.75 -33.45 -29.88
N CYS A 112 -35.43 -33.54 -29.79
CA CYS A 112 -34.69 -34.80 -29.92
C CYS A 112 -34.66 -35.56 -28.58
N SER A 113 -34.49 -36.88 -28.60
CA SER A 113 -34.44 -37.69 -27.37
C SER A 113 -33.11 -37.54 -26.63
N SER A 114 -33.11 -37.92 -25.35
CA SER A 114 -32.01 -37.72 -24.40
C SER A 114 -30.64 -38.25 -24.85
N TRP A 115 -30.62 -39.29 -25.70
CA TRP A 115 -29.38 -39.87 -26.25
C TRP A 115 -28.60 -38.94 -27.19
N THR A 116 -29.21 -37.83 -27.62
CA THR A 116 -28.57 -36.77 -28.43
C THR A 116 -28.10 -35.56 -27.61
N HIS A 117 -28.58 -35.41 -26.37
CA HIS A 117 -28.46 -34.14 -25.63
C HIS A 117 -27.02 -33.81 -25.23
N VAL A 118 -26.18 -34.83 -25.01
CA VAL A 118 -24.77 -34.65 -24.60
C VAL A 118 -23.96 -33.98 -25.71
N GLU A 119 -24.08 -34.44 -26.96
CA GLU A 119 -23.40 -33.83 -28.11
C GLU A 119 -23.90 -32.41 -28.40
N ILE A 120 -25.23 -32.19 -28.36
CA ILE A 120 -25.82 -30.86 -28.56
C ILE A 120 -25.32 -29.88 -27.48
N LEU A 121 -25.17 -30.33 -26.23
CA LEU A 121 -24.62 -29.50 -25.15
C LEU A 121 -23.12 -29.25 -25.27
N HIS A 122 -22.32 -30.18 -25.81
CA HIS A 122 -20.90 -29.92 -26.08
C HIS A 122 -20.73 -28.83 -27.16
N ALA A 123 -21.52 -28.88 -28.23
CA ALA A 123 -21.54 -27.81 -29.22
C ALA A 123 -22.07 -26.48 -28.67
N LEU A 124 -23.16 -26.50 -27.90
CA LEU A 124 -23.66 -25.30 -27.22
C LEU A 124 -22.60 -24.69 -26.29
N ALA A 125 -21.83 -25.53 -25.59
CA ALA A 125 -20.72 -25.09 -24.73
C ALA A 125 -19.55 -24.46 -25.50
N ALA A 126 -19.31 -24.86 -26.75
CA ALA A 126 -18.34 -24.21 -27.64
C ALA A 126 -18.90 -22.87 -28.18
N LEU A 127 -20.16 -22.84 -28.60
CA LEU A 127 -20.81 -21.62 -29.11
C LEU A 127 -20.85 -20.48 -28.10
N VAL A 128 -21.13 -20.77 -26.82
CA VAL A 128 -21.18 -19.75 -25.74
C VAL A 128 -19.82 -19.37 -25.17
N TYR A 129 -18.74 -20.08 -25.52
CA TYR A 129 -17.38 -19.78 -25.06
C TYR A 129 -16.95 -18.39 -25.58
N SER A 130 -16.48 -17.52 -24.68
CA SER A 130 -16.26 -16.06 -24.88
C SER A 130 -17.48 -15.23 -25.31
N ASN A 131 -18.47 -15.82 -25.98
CA ASN A 131 -19.66 -15.18 -26.55
C ASN A 131 -20.81 -14.94 -25.55
N GLY A 132 -20.68 -15.32 -24.28
CA GLY A 132 -21.77 -15.27 -23.29
C GLY A 132 -22.47 -13.90 -23.15
N HIS A 133 -21.75 -12.81 -23.37
CA HIS A 133 -22.26 -11.43 -23.38
C HIS A 133 -23.28 -11.15 -24.51
N LYS A 134 -23.20 -11.88 -25.64
CA LYS A 134 -24.13 -11.80 -26.77
C LYS A 134 -25.38 -12.66 -26.58
N CYS A 135 -25.37 -13.60 -25.63
CA CYS A 135 -26.41 -14.64 -25.49
C CYS A 135 -27.73 -14.14 -24.86
N GLN A 136 -27.86 -12.84 -24.60
CA GLN A 136 -28.93 -12.19 -23.83
C GLN A 136 -30.34 -12.69 -24.17
N LYS A 137 -30.66 -12.77 -25.48
CA LYS A 137 -31.95 -13.22 -26.02
C LYS A 137 -32.33 -14.67 -25.63
N TYR A 138 -31.34 -15.52 -25.37
CA TYR A 138 -31.51 -16.93 -25.07
C TYR A 138 -31.31 -17.30 -23.59
N LEU A 139 -30.82 -16.37 -22.76
CA LEU A 139 -30.69 -16.57 -21.30
C LEU A 139 -31.99 -17.02 -20.61
N PRO A 140 -33.21 -16.52 -20.95
CA PRO A 140 -34.45 -17.03 -20.35
C PRO A 140 -34.70 -18.52 -20.61
N TYR A 141 -34.32 -19.02 -21.79
CA TYR A 141 -34.53 -20.42 -22.19
C TYR A 141 -33.41 -21.36 -21.70
N LEU A 142 -32.23 -20.83 -21.40
CA LEU A 142 -31.09 -21.60 -20.91
C LEU A 142 -30.99 -21.59 -19.38
N LEU A 143 -31.15 -20.42 -18.75
CA LEU A 143 -30.87 -20.14 -17.33
C LEU A 143 -32.08 -19.60 -16.54
N GLY A 144 -33.25 -19.43 -17.17
CA GLY A 144 -34.48 -19.05 -16.46
C GLY A 144 -35.02 -20.19 -15.56
N PRO A 145 -36.13 -19.96 -14.83
CA PRO A 145 -36.68 -20.94 -13.89
C PRO A 145 -37.04 -22.31 -14.51
N ASN A 146 -37.42 -22.32 -15.79
CA ASN A 146 -37.65 -23.52 -16.60
C ASN A 146 -36.58 -23.67 -17.71
N GLY A 147 -35.36 -23.17 -17.46
CA GLY A 147 -34.25 -23.18 -18.41
C GLY A 147 -33.66 -24.58 -18.59
N ILE A 148 -33.27 -24.91 -19.82
CA ILE A 148 -32.78 -26.26 -20.18
C ILE A 148 -31.54 -26.64 -19.36
N LEU A 149 -30.58 -25.72 -19.18
CA LEU A 149 -29.36 -25.98 -18.41
C LEU A 149 -29.65 -26.13 -16.91
N VAL A 150 -30.68 -25.44 -16.39
CA VAL A 150 -31.13 -25.58 -15.00
C VAL A 150 -31.74 -26.97 -14.77
N GLN A 151 -32.59 -27.44 -15.69
CA GLN A 151 -33.20 -28.77 -15.62
C GLN A 151 -32.15 -29.89 -15.72
N PHE A 152 -31.19 -29.78 -16.65
CA PHE A 152 -30.08 -30.72 -16.79
C PHE A 152 -28.96 -30.53 -15.75
N SER A 153 -29.15 -29.69 -14.73
CA SER A 153 -28.23 -29.55 -13.59
C SER A 153 -28.74 -30.20 -12.31
N ASP A 154 -29.92 -30.83 -12.33
CA ASP A 154 -30.45 -31.53 -11.18
C ASP A 154 -29.76 -32.89 -10.98
N ALA A 155 -28.74 -32.89 -10.12
CA ALA A 155 -27.95 -34.07 -9.76
C ALA A 155 -28.78 -35.19 -9.07
N SER A 156 -30.04 -34.96 -8.72
CA SER A 156 -30.96 -36.00 -8.20
C SER A 156 -31.76 -36.73 -9.30
N LYS A 157 -31.74 -36.22 -10.55
CA LYS A 157 -32.60 -36.72 -11.65
C LYS A 157 -31.88 -36.89 -13.00
N THR A 158 -30.68 -36.33 -13.16
CA THR A 158 -29.97 -36.25 -14.44
C THR A 158 -28.85 -37.28 -14.54
N ASP A 159 -28.61 -37.81 -15.74
CA ASP A 159 -27.47 -38.67 -16.06
C ASP A 159 -26.11 -37.95 -15.81
N PRO A 160 -25.06 -38.64 -15.30
CA PRO A 160 -23.76 -38.03 -15.01
C PRO A 160 -23.02 -37.39 -16.20
N GLU A 161 -23.13 -37.91 -17.42
CA GLU A 161 -22.54 -37.29 -18.60
C GLU A 161 -23.33 -36.07 -19.06
N LEU A 162 -24.66 -36.14 -18.98
CA LEU A 162 -25.57 -35.03 -19.27
C LEU A 162 -25.36 -33.86 -18.28
N LEU A 163 -25.23 -34.16 -16.99
CA LEU A 163 -24.88 -33.21 -15.93
C LEU A 163 -23.49 -32.61 -16.14
N ARG A 164 -22.50 -33.39 -16.57
CA ARG A 164 -21.15 -32.90 -16.90
C ARG A 164 -21.18 -31.93 -18.08
N ALA A 165 -22.00 -32.19 -19.09
CA ALA A 165 -22.13 -31.35 -20.28
C ALA A 165 -22.89 -30.04 -20.00
N SER A 166 -23.99 -30.08 -19.24
CA SER A 166 -24.76 -28.88 -18.86
C SER A 166 -23.93 -27.92 -18.01
N ILE A 167 -23.23 -28.43 -16.98
CA ILE A 167 -22.34 -27.63 -16.11
C ILE A 167 -21.14 -27.07 -16.88
N HIS A 168 -20.61 -27.78 -17.89
CA HIS A 168 -19.58 -27.23 -18.78
C HIS A 168 -20.11 -26.07 -19.62
N CYS A 169 -21.29 -26.23 -20.23
CA CYS A 169 -21.95 -25.18 -21.00
C CYS A 169 -22.21 -23.92 -20.15
N MET A 170 -22.71 -24.10 -18.92
CA MET A 170 -22.92 -22.98 -17.99
C MET A 170 -21.61 -22.29 -17.59
N ALA A 171 -20.52 -23.05 -17.38
CA ALA A 171 -19.22 -22.49 -17.00
C ALA A 171 -18.58 -21.67 -18.13
N ASN A 172 -18.79 -22.07 -19.39
CA ASN A 172 -18.36 -21.30 -20.57
C ASN A 172 -19.27 -20.08 -20.81
N LEU A 173 -20.59 -20.20 -20.60
CA LEU A 173 -21.54 -19.08 -20.68
C LEU A 173 -21.26 -17.99 -19.62
N CYS A 174 -20.69 -18.37 -18.47
CA CYS A 174 -20.23 -17.44 -17.43
C CYS A 174 -18.84 -16.83 -17.71
N LEU A 175 -18.10 -17.30 -18.72
CA LEU A 175 -16.78 -16.76 -19.07
C LEU A 175 -16.92 -15.40 -19.74
N CYS A 176 -16.08 -14.43 -19.34
CA CYS A 176 -16.09 -13.09 -19.91
C CYS A 176 -14.66 -12.60 -20.18
N VAL A 177 -14.52 -11.81 -21.24
CA VAL A 177 -13.27 -11.20 -21.70
C VAL A 177 -13.21 -9.75 -21.20
N PRO A 178 -12.04 -9.23 -20.74
CA PRO A 178 -11.94 -7.86 -20.24
C PRO A 178 -12.48 -6.82 -21.23
N GLY A 179 -13.40 -5.98 -20.73
CA GLY A 179 -14.05 -4.91 -21.52
C GLY A 179 -15.47 -5.24 -22.02
N GLN A 180 -15.91 -6.51 -21.96
CA GLN A 180 -17.27 -6.90 -22.33
C GLN A 180 -18.28 -6.76 -21.17
N SER A 181 -19.57 -6.75 -21.51
CA SER A 181 -20.65 -6.84 -20.53
C SER A 181 -20.74 -8.24 -19.90
N TYR A 182 -21.31 -8.32 -18.70
CA TYR A 182 -21.41 -9.56 -17.93
C TYR A 182 -22.86 -10.02 -17.82
N LEU A 183 -23.08 -11.34 -17.68
CA LEU A 183 -24.40 -11.92 -17.40
C LEU A 183 -25.14 -11.16 -16.29
N GLU A 184 -26.42 -10.89 -16.50
CA GLU A 184 -27.28 -10.23 -15.52
C GLU A 184 -27.29 -10.99 -14.18
N GLU A 185 -27.42 -10.23 -13.09
CA GLU A 185 -27.31 -10.75 -11.73
C GLU A 185 -28.28 -11.92 -11.39
N PRO A 186 -29.54 -11.97 -11.89
CA PRO A 186 -30.42 -13.11 -11.67
C PRO A 186 -29.87 -14.42 -12.27
N TYR A 187 -29.49 -14.42 -13.55
CA TYR A 187 -28.94 -15.62 -14.22
C TYR A 187 -27.60 -16.02 -13.61
N ARG A 188 -26.76 -15.04 -13.27
CA ARG A 188 -25.47 -15.29 -12.61
C ARG A 188 -25.64 -15.92 -11.23
N MET A 189 -26.62 -15.48 -10.44
CA MET A 189 -26.96 -16.07 -9.15
C MET A 189 -27.52 -17.48 -9.29
N THR A 190 -28.33 -17.76 -10.33
CA THR A 190 -28.79 -19.12 -10.67
C THR A 190 -27.59 -20.04 -10.97
N CYS A 191 -26.65 -19.61 -11.82
CA CYS A 191 -25.44 -20.38 -12.11
C CYS A 191 -24.59 -20.62 -10.85
N PHE A 192 -24.36 -19.58 -10.04
CA PHE A 192 -23.61 -19.69 -8.78
C PHE A 192 -24.20 -20.72 -7.83
N LYS A 193 -25.52 -20.68 -7.61
CA LYS A 193 -26.23 -21.64 -6.74
C LYS A 193 -26.15 -23.07 -7.28
N ILE A 194 -26.26 -23.26 -8.60
CA ILE A 194 -26.13 -24.57 -9.23
C ILE A 194 -24.71 -25.13 -9.11
N PHE A 195 -23.66 -24.35 -9.41
CA PHE A 195 -22.28 -24.79 -9.25
C PHE A 195 -21.95 -25.11 -7.78
N LEU A 196 -22.44 -24.30 -6.84
CA LEU A 196 -22.26 -24.53 -5.40
C LEU A 196 -22.94 -25.82 -4.96
N ALA A 197 -24.18 -26.09 -5.40
CA ALA A 197 -24.90 -27.32 -5.11
C ALA A 197 -24.15 -28.56 -5.66
N VAL A 198 -23.71 -28.53 -6.92
CA VAL A 198 -22.91 -29.61 -7.55
C VAL A 198 -21.62 -29.91 -6.75
N LEU A 199 -21.01 -28.89 -6.13
CA LEU A 199 -19.83 -29.06 -5.28
C LEU A 199 -20.17 -29.55 -3.86
N GLN A 200 -21.36 -29.25 -3.34
CA GLN A 200 -21.83 -29.69 -2.03
C GLN A 200 -22.34 -31.15 -2.02
N VAL A 201 -22.96 -31.63 -3.10
CA VAL A 201 -23.49 -33.01 -3.20
C VAL A 201 -22.40 -34.06 -2.85
N PRO A 202 -22.68 -35.02 -1.95
CA PRO A 202 -21.76 -36.12 -1.64
C PRO A 202 -21.64 -37.10 -2.82
N ARG A 203 -20.55 -37.87 -2.89
CA ARG A 203 -20.29 -38.83 -3.98
C ARG A 203 -21.42 -39.87 -4.10
N THR A 204 -22.29 -39.71 -5.09
CA THR A 204 -23.31 -40.70 -5.47
C THR A 204 -23.21 -41.06 -6.95
N ASN A 205 -23.05 -42.35 -7.23
CA ASN A 205 -23.26 -43.01 -8.54
C ASN A 205 -22.42 -42.59 -9.76
N ILE A 206 -21.37 -41.76 -9.62
CA ILE A 206 -20.37 -41.58 -10.70
C ILE A 206 -19.29 -42.65 -10.58
N VAL A 207 -19.22 -43.56 -11.56
CA VAL A 207 -18.30 -44.72 -11.56
C VAL A 207 -16.87 -44.35 -12.00
N ASP A 208 -16.70 -43.28 -12.80
CA ASP A 208 -15.39 -42.78 -13.22
C ASP A 208 -14.94 -41.56 -12.39
N GLU A 209 -13.79 -41.69 -11.71
CA GLU A 209 -13.17 -40.61 -10.95
C GLU A 209 -12.66 -39.47 -11.85
N ILE A 210 -12.31 -39.72 -13.11
CA ILE A 210 -11.85 -38.70 -14.07
C ILE A 210 -13.03 -37.82 -14.53
N ALA A 211 -14.18 -38.42 -14.88
CA ALA A 211 -15.42 -37.71 -15.14
C ALA A 211 -15.87 -36.86 -13.94
N ASN A 212 -15.83 -37.41 -12.72
CA ASN A 212 -16.10 -36.66 -11.49
C ASN A 212 -15.12 -35.48 -11.31
N CYS A 213 -13.81 -35.68 -11.47
CA CYS A 213 -12.83 -34.60 -11.40
C CYS A 213 -13.08 -33.51 -12.46
N THR A 214 -13.62 -33.88 -13.63
CA THR A 214 -13.96 -32.95 -14.71
C THR A 214 -15.21 -32.13 -14.39
N LEU A 215 -16.24 -32.75 -13.82
CA LEU A 215 -17.44 -32.06 -13.30
C LEU A 215 -17.06 -31.02 -12.23
N LEU A 216 -16.23 -31.41 -11.25
CA LEU A 216 -15.74 -30.52 -10.20
C LEU A 216 -14.93 -29.34 -10.78
N GLN A 217 -14.04 -29.59 -11.74
CA GLN A 217 -13.30 -28.52 -12.44
C GLN A 217 -14.22 -27.53 -13.16
N ASN A 218 -15.26 -28.01 -13.86
CA ASN A 218 -16.20 -27.15 -14.56
C ASN A 218 -16.98 -26.24 -13.60
N ALA A 219 -17.51 -26.79 -12.49
CA ALA A 219 -18.23 -25.99 -11.49
C ALA A 219 -17.31 -24.95 -10.81
N LEU A 220 -16.07 -25.33 -10.46
CA LEU A 220 -15.08 -24.41 -9.88
C LEU A 220 -14.67 -23.29 -10.85
N LYS A 221 -14.46 -23.61 -12.14
CA LYS A 221 -14.21 -22.63 -13.21
C LYS A 221 -15.41 -21.69 -13.38
N GLY A 222 -16.64 -22.21 -13.36
CA GLY A 222 -17.86 -21.43 -13.46
C GLY A 222 -18.00 -20.39 -12.34
N ILE A 223 -17.78 -20.78 -11.08
CA ILE A 223 -17.76 -19.85 -9.94
C ILE A 223 -16.60 -18.85 -10.08
N GLN A 224 -15.42 -19.29 -10.52
CA GLN A 224 -14.27 -18.40 -10.70
C GLN A 224 -14.57 -17.29 -11.73
N SER A 225 -15.17 -17.63 -12.88
CA SER A 225 -15.59 -16.65 -13.90
C SER A 225 -16.63 -15.67 -13.36
N ILE A 226 -17.63 -16.16 -12.61
CA ILE A 226 -18.67 -15.35 -11.95
C ILE A 226 -18.06 -14.29 -11.01
N LEU A 227 -17.07 -14.69 -10.19
CA LEU A 227 -16.40 -13.82 -9.21
C LEU A 227 -15.41 -12.85 -9.84
N ASN A 228 -14.79 -13.21 -10.97
CA ASN A 228 -13.91 -12.31 -11.72
C ASN A 228 -14.68 -11.21 -12.47
N GLY A 229 -15.94 -11.47 -12.85
CA GLY A 229 -16.67 -10.59 -13.78
C GLY A 229 -17.14 -9.25 -13.18
N SER A 230 -17.65 -9.24 -11.95
CA SER A 230 -17.88 -7.98 -11.22
C SER A 230 -17.87 -8.22 -9.72
N LYS A 231 -17.98 -7.14 -8.93
CA LYS A 231 -18.18 -7.21 -7.48
C LYS A 231 -19.55 -7.83 -7.15
N MET A 232 -19.64 -9.15 -7.25
CA MET A 232 -20.81 -9.92 -6.83
C MET A 232 -21.07 -9.66 -5.35
N SER A 233 -22.30 -9.25 -5.04
CA SER A 233 -22.70 -8.82 -3.71
C SER A 233 -22.91 -10.01 -2.75
N LEU A 234 -21.82 -10.70 -2.38
CA LEU A 234 -21.77 -11.79 -1.38
C LEU A 234 -22.00 -11.29 0.06
N LYS A 235 -23.10 -10.55 0.28
CA LYS A 235 -23.52 -9.97 1.57
C LYS A 235 -24.24 -10.98 2.46
N GLU A 236 -24.77 -12.07 1.88
CA GLU A 236 -25.32 -13.19 2.63
C GLU A 236 -24.18 -14.05 3.18
N THR A 237 -23.95 -13.97 4.49
CA THR A 237 -22.88 -14.70 5.21
C THR A 237 -22.91 -16.20 4.90
N ASP A 238 -24.09 -16.81 4.79
CA ASP A 238 -24.26 -18.23 4.51
C ASP A 238 -23.80 -18.63 3.10
N GLN A 239 -23.95 -17.77 2.09
CA GLN A 239 -23.45 -18.06 0.73
C GLN A 239 -21.91 -18.04 0.69
N LEU A 240 -21.30 -17.02 1.31
CA LEU A 240 -19.84 -16.93 1.43
C LEU A 240 -19.29 -18.08 2.28
N GLY A 241 -19.93 -18.39 3.40
CA GLY A 241 -19.56 -19.50 4.28
C GLY A 241 -19.68 -20.88 3.62
N SER A 242 -20.72 -21.09 2.81
CA SER A 242 -20.91 -22.30 1.99
C SER A 242 -19.81 -22.46 0.95
N LEU A 243 -19.49 -21.38 0.24
CA LEU A 243 -18.42 -21.37 -0.75
C LEU A 243 -17.06 -21.66 -0.08
N LEU A 244 -16.75 -20.99 1.03
CA LEU A 244 -15.50 -21.20 1.76
C LEU A 244 -15.38 -22.64 2.32
N ALA A 245 -16.48 -23.26 2.77
CA ALA A 245 -16.51 -24.67 3.14
C ALA A 245 -16.14 -25.59 1.97
N VAL A 246 -16.78 -25.38 0.82
CA VAL A 246 -16.54 -26.10 -0.44
C VAL A 246 -15.09 -25.96 -0.90
N LEU A 247 -14.54 -24.74 -0.87
CA LEU A 247 -13.16 -24.48 -1.30
C LEU A 247 -12.14 -25.12 -0.34
N LYS A 248 -12.40 -25.08 0.98
CA LYS A 248 -11.57 -25.75 1.99
C LYS A 248 -11.59 -27.28 1.85
N LYS A 249 -12.72 -27.87 1.41
CA LYS A 249 -12.84 -29.29 1.05
C LYS A 249 -12.02 -29.63 -0.21
N TYR A 250 -12.23 -28.91 -1.32
CA TYR A 250 -11.63 -29.29 -2.60
C TYR A 250 -10.16 -28.86 -2.79
N MET A 251 -9.62 -27.92 -2.00
CA MET A 251 -8.17 -27.66 -1.98
C MET A 251 -7.33 -28.87 -1.51
N LEU A 252 -7.98 -29.89 -0.93
CA LEU A 252 -7.36 -31.13 -0.42
C LEU A 252 -7.67 -32.37 -1.28
N HIS A 253 -8.46 -32.21 -2.35
CA HIS A 253 -9.04 -33.32 -3.11
C HIS A 253 -7.99 -34.33 -3.61
N GLY A 254 -8.06 -35.57 -3.13
CA GLY A 254 -7.13 -36.64 -3.50
C GLY A 254 -5.78 -36.65 -2.76
N LEU A 255 -5.59 -35.85 -1.70
CA LEU A 255 -4.40 -35.96 -0.85
C LEU A 255 -4.53 -37.15 0.13
N PRO A 256 -3.56 -38.10 0.16
CA PRO A 256 -3.59 -39.23 1.08
C PRO A 256 -3.64 -38.80 2.55
N GLY A 257 -4.47 -39.49 3.34
CA GLY A 257 -4.64 -39.22 4.78
C GLY A 257 -5.65 -38.12 5.13
N PHE A 258 -6.17 -37.35 4.16
CA PHE A 258 -7.07 -36.22 4.40
C PHE A 258 -8.53 -36.51 4.03
N ASN A 259 -9.12 -37.54 4.63
CA ASN A 259 -10.57 -37.77 4.61
C ASN A 259 -11.20 -36.99 5.79
N ILE A 260 -11.80 -35.84 5.52
CA ILE A 260 -12.36 -34.96 6.56
C ILE A 260 -13.81 -34.59 6.20
N GLU A 261 -14.71 -34.87 7.14
CA GLU A 261 -16.07 -34.31 7.13
C GLU A 261 -16.00 -32.84 7.52
N LEU A 262 -16.15 -31.94 6.55
CA LEU A 262 -16.27 -30.51 6.80
C LEU A 262 -17.75 -30.13 7.03
N PRO A 263 -18.03 -29.12 7.88
CA PRO A 263 -19.35 -28.52 7.94
C PRO A 263 -19.72 -27.93 6.57
N SER A 264 -21.02 -27.92 6.25
CA SER A 264 -21.56 -27.40 4.98
C SER A 264 -21.36 -25.89 4.80
N ILE A 265 -21.20 -25.16 5.90
CA ILE A 265 -21.01 -23.71 5.98
C ILE A 265 -19.90 -23.43 7.01
N ILE A 266 -18.92 -22.59 6.66
CA ILE A 266 -17.99 -21.99 7.62
C ILE A 266 -18.58 -20.64 8.06
N TYR A 267 -18.60 -20.37 9.37
CA TYR A 267 -19.02 -19.08 9.90
C TYR A 267 -17.81 -18.19 10.29
N PRO A 268 -17.92 -16.86 10.16
CA PRO A 268 -16.84 -15.95 10.56
C PRO A 268 -16.74 -15.86 12.09
N THR A 269 -15.50 -15.84 12.59
CA THR A 269 -15.18 -15.52 13.99
C THR A 269 -15.53 -14.06 14.26
N PRO A 270 -16.25 -13.73 15.36
CA PRO A 270 -16.52 -12.34 15.72
C PRO A 270 -15.23 -11.54 15.96
N LEU A 271 -14.95 -10.58 15.08
CA LEU A 271 -13.82 -9.67 15.25
C LEU A 271 -14.20 -8.53 16.21
N PRO A 272 -13.30 -8.14 17.15
CA PRO A 272 -13.44 -6.86 17.85
C PRO A 272 -13.56 -5.72 16.84
N GLN A 273 -14.59 -4.88 16.98
CA GLN A 273 -14.73 -3.71 16.12
C GLN A 273 -13.62 -2.71 16.46
N TYR A 274 -12.84 -2.32 15.46
CA TYR A 274 -11.77 -1.36 15.61
C TYR A 274 -11.71 -0.42 14.41
N ASP A 275 -11.76 0.88 14.69
CA ASP A 275 -11.50 1.93 13.71
C ASP A 275 -10.02 2.33 13.77
N GLY A 276 -9.42 2.61 12.61
CA GLY A 276 -7.97 2.58 12.45
C GLY A 276 -7.22 3.70 13.19
N ILE A 277 -6.44 3.34 14.21
CA ILE A 277 -5.38 4.20 14.75
C ILE A 277 -4.38 4.56 13.65
N SER A 278 -3.98 5.84 13.59
CA SER A 278 -2.79 6.29 12.87
C SER A 278 -1.55 6.21 13.80
N PRO A 279 -0.37 5.82 13.30
CA PRO A 279 0.75 5.42 14.16
C PRO A 279 1.28 6.57 15.02
N THR A 280 1.16 6.44 16.34
CA THR A 280 1.73 7.34 17.34
C THR A 280 3.24 7.12 17.52
N LYS A 281 3.95 8.19 17.94
CA LYS A 281 5.34 8.10 18.45
C LYS A 281 5.40 7.21 19.70
N PRO A 282 6.54 6.57 20.02
CA PRO A 282 6.69 5.73 21.21
C PRO A 282 6.40 6.50 22.52
N GLU A 283 5.80 5.83 23.48
CA GLU A 283 5.44 6.40 24.78
C GLU A 283 6.66 6.57 25.69
N GLN A 284 6.70 7.67 26.44
CA GLN A 284 7.63 7.86 27.54
C GLN A 284 7.05 7.26 28.82
N SER A 285 7.91 6.70 29.67
CA SER A 285 7.53 6.09 30.94
C SER A 285 7.00 7.12 31.94
N VAL A 286 5.79 6.90 32.47
CA VAL A 286 5.23 7.67 33.60
C VAL A 286 4.95 6.73 34.78
N ALA A 287 5.26 7.19 35.99
CA ALA A 287 5.22 6.39 37.21
C ALA A 287 3.79 6.19 37.77
N THR A 288 3.65 5.16 38.61
CA THR A 288 2.38 4.78 39.26
C THR A 288 2.06 5.65 40.49
N PRO A 289 0.78 6.00 40.70
CA PRO A 289 0.24 6.12 42.05
C PRO A 289 -1.00 5.26 42.33
N SER A 290 -1.16 4.97 43.62
CA SER A 290 -2.16 4.13 44.31
C SER A 290 -3.65 4.26 43.93
N ARG A 291 -4.37 3.13 44.06
CA ARG A 291 -5.84 3.06 44.21
C ARG A 291 -6.35 3.90 45.41
N PRO A 292 -7.63 4.31 45.36
CA PRO A 292 -8.56 3.94 46.44
C PRO A 292 -9.80 3.18 45.94
N THR A 293 -10.69 2.78 46.87
CA THR A 293 -11.83 1.85 46.66
C THR A 293 -13.20 2.48 46.96
N TRP A 294 -14.28 1.89 46.40
CA TRP A 294 -15.49 1.38 47.11
C TRP A 294 -16.90 1.74 46.54
N SER A 295 -17.88 0.87 46.82
CA SER A 295 -19.37 1.03 46.76
C SER A 295 -20.16 1.37 45.46
N LYS A 296 -20.71 0.31 44.84
CA LYS A 296 -22.15 0.01 44.69
C LYS A 296 -23.22 1.10 44.98
N LYS A 297 -24.09 1.39 43.99
CA LYS A 297 -25.58 1.60 44.05
C LYS A 297 -26.09 1.64 42.58
N LYS A 298 -27.06 0.87 42.05
CA LYS A 298 -28.28 0.14 42.48
C LYS A 298 -29.59 0.96 42.40
N LYS A 299 -30.29 0.88 41.24
CA LYS A 299 -31.77 0.92 40.99
C LYS A 299 -32.03 1.01 39.46
N SER A 300 -33.23 0.81 38.90
CA SER A 300 -34.09 -0.41 38.82
C SER A 300 -35.48 -0.09 38.26
N ARG A 301 -35.96 -0.80 37.21
CA ARG A 301 -37.37 -1.06 36.82
C ARG A 301 -37.30 -2.11 35.68
N ALA A 302 -37.94 -3.29 35.71
CA ALA A 302 -39.37 -3.63 35.86
C ALA A 302 -40.18 -3.30 34.58
N LYS A 303 -41.06 -4.18 34.05
CA LYS A 303 -41.68 -5.39 34.63
C LYS A 303 -42.35 -6.27 33.54
N GLN A 304 -42.68 -7.53 33.89
CA GLN A 304 -43.83 -8.33 33.38
C GLN A 304 -43.79 -8.91 31.93
N LYS A 305 -44.37 -10.09 31.61
CA LYS A 305 -45.01 -11.17 32.43
C LYS A 305 -45.18 -12.50 31.66
N LYS A 306 -44.98 -13.65 32.34
CA LYS A 306 -45.53 -15.04 32.18
C LYS A 306 -45.70 -15.67 30.77
N GLY A 307 -45.67 -17.00 30.63
CA GLY A 307 -45.43 -18.13 31.57
C GLY A 307 -44.94 -19.35 30.75
N GLN A 308 -44.96 -20.60 31.20
CA GLN A 308 -45.12 -21.27 32.50
C GLN A 308 -44.70 -22.75 32.26
N GLN A 309 -43.97 -23.38 33.19
CA GLN A 309 -44.11 -24.79 33.68
C GLN A 309 -44.16 -25.97 32.64
N GLU A 310 -43.63 -27.18 32.85
CA GLU A 310 -42.96 -27.88 33.97
C GLU A 310 -42.41 -29.25 33.46
N ASN A 311 -41.62 -30.10 34.15
CA ASN A 311 -41.07 -30.13 35.52
C ASN A 311 -39.82 -31.06 35.60
N GLU A 312 -39.08 -31.05 36.73
CA GLU A 312 -38.41 -32.21 37.42
C GLU A 312 -37.39 -33.15 36.68
N ASN A 313 -36.45 -33.89 37.32
CA ASN A 313 -35.99 -33.99 38.72
C ASN A 313 -34.57 -34.65 38.82
N LYS A 314 -33.77 -34.30 39.85
CA LYS A 314 -32.84 -35.16 40.67
C LYS A 314 -31.72 -36.01 39.99
N ASP A 315 -30.69 -36.53 40.68
CA ASP A 315 -29.99 -36.29 41.97
C ASP A 315 -28.51 -36.75 41.73
N THR A 316 -27.43 -36.04 42.09
CA THR A 316 -26.75 -35.84 43.41
C THR A 316 -25.83 -37.02 43.83
N ILE A 317 -24.72 -36.75 44.58
CA ILE A 317 -23.75 -37.72 45.21
C ILE A 317 -22.67 -38.33 44.25
N GLU A 318 -21.35 -38.44 44.53
CA GLU A 318 -20.42 -37.74 45.47
C GLU A 318 -18.91 -38.00 45.10
N SER A 319 -18.01 -37.94 46.11
CA SER A 319 -16.53 -38.15 46.15
C SER A 319 -15.97 -39.43 45.47
N ASP A 320 -14.66 -39.64 45.28
CA ASP A 320 -13.51 -39.27 46.16
C ASP A 320 -12.11 -39.25 45.45
N SER A 321 -11.10 -38.92 46.26
CA SER A 321 -9.63 -38.97 46.13
C SER A 321 -9.03 -40.33 45.68
N GLY A 322 -7.74 -40.44 45.33
CA GLY A 322 -6.63 -39.48 45.24
C GLY A 322 -5.26 -40.15 45.09
N ASP A 323 -4.17 -39.35 45.07
CA ASP A 323 -2.74 -39.73 44.97
C ASP A 323 -2.29 -40.57 43.74
N GLY A 324 -1.01 -40.59 43.34
CA GLY A 324 0.17 -39.90 43.89
C GLY A 324 1.35 -39.90 42.90
N LEU A 325 2.47 -39.25 43.25
CA LEU A 325 3.66 -39.10 42.38
C LEU A 325 4.62 -40.30 42.45
N THR A 326 5.42 -40.56 41.39
CA THR A 326 6.91 -40.47 41.37
C THR A 326 7.58 -41.33 40.26
N ALA A 327 8.83 -40.98 39.92
CA ALA A 327 9.90 -41.73 39.20
C ALA A 327 9.59 -42.43 37.85
N SER A 328 10.30 -42.27 36.71
CA SER A 328 11.68 -41.85 36.33
C SER A 328 12.75 -42.96 36.20
N VAL A 329 13.37 -43.05 35.00
CA VAL A 329 14.72 -43.57 34.66
C VAL A 329 14.90 -45.07 34.25
N ASP A 330 15.43 -45.23 33.03
CA ASP A 330 16.26 -46.28 32.37
C ASP A 330 15.95 -47.80 32.36
N ARG A 331 15.87 -48.32 31.11
CA ARG A 331 16.93 -49.12 30.41
C ARG A 331 16.56 -49.32 28.93
N LEU A 332 17.38 -48.93 27.94
CA LEU A 332 18.62 -49.56 27.41
C LEU A 332 18.46 -50.95 26.75
N LYS A 333 18.43 -51.01 25.40
CA LYS A 333 19.51 -51.55 24.53
C LYS A 333 19.18 -51.56 23.02
N LEU A 334 20.22 -51.64 22.18
CA LEU A 334 20.18 -51.90 20.72
C LEU A 334 20.51 -53.38 20.41
N CYS A 335 19.95 -53.90 19.32
CA CYS A 335 20.53 -54.76 18.26
C CYS A 335 19.37 -55.12 17.28
N SER A 336 19.43 -55.08 15.94
CA SER A 336 20.47 -55.24 14.89
C SER A 336 20.59 -56.68 14.32
N ALA A 337 20.70 -56.77 12.98
CA ALA A 337 20.98 -57.91 12.08
C ALA A 337 19.84 -58.84 11.56
N ASP A 338 19.58 -58.68 10.25
CA ASP A 338 19.70 -59.66 9.14
C ASP A 338 18.79 -60.91 8.94
N ALA A 339 17.97 -60.81 7.89
CA ALA A 339 17.67 -61.74 6.78
C ALA A 339 17.80 -63.29 6.91
N ASN A 340 16.76 -64.01 6.42
CA ASN A 340 16.91 -64.92 5.26
C ASN A 340 15.61 -65.39 4.54
N TYR A 341 15.81 -66.09 3.41
CA TYR A 341 14.91 -66.42 2.29
C TYR A 341 13.91 -67.61 2.41
N ASN A 342 12.89 -67.62 1.51
CA ASN A 342 12.30 -68.78 0.78
C ASN A 342 11.44 -69.85 1.53
N LEU A 343 10.54 -70.66 0.92
CA LEU A 343 9.77 -70.66 -0.37
C LEU A 343 8.71 -71.82 -0.31
N TYR A 344 8.16 -72.24 -1.46
CA TYR A 344 7.38 -73.46 -1.84
C TYR A 344 5.83 -73.26 -1.91
N LEU A 345 5.20 -73.17 -3.10
CA LEU A 345 4.91 -74.15 -4.20
C LEU A 345 3.55 -74.89 -3.99
N THR A 346 2.70 -75.22 -4.99
CA THR A 346 2.78 -75.12 -6.48
C THR A 346 1.62 -74.23 -7.03
N THR A 347 0.85 -74.36 -8.15
CA THR A 347 0.61 -75.34 -9.26
C THR A 347 0.06 -74.57 -10.49
N GLN A 348 0.68 -74.62 -11.68
CA GLN A 348 0.25 -75.29 -12.95
C GLN A 348 -1.29 -75.38 -13.23
N LYS A 349 -1.83 -75.25 -14.46
CA LYS A 349 -1.23 -75.36 -15.82
C LYS A 349 -2.13 -74.82 -16.98
N SER A 350 -1.48 -74.44 -18.10
CA SER A 350 -1.91 -74.51 -19.53
C SER A 350 -3.24 -73.90 -20.05
N ALA A 351 -3.17 -73.27 -21.23
CA ALA A 351 -4.31 -72.83 -22.06
C ALA A 351 -4.78 -73.92 -23.05
N MET A 352 -5.97 -73.73 -23.66
CA MET A 352 -6.50 -74.60 -24.73
C MET A 352 -7.27 -73.78 -25.79
N LYS A 353 -7.16 -74.16 -27.07
CA LYS A 353 -7.88 -73.54 -28.20
C LYS A 353 -9.07 -74.42 -28.63
N ILE A 354 -10.17 -73.79 -29.06
CA ILE A 354 -11.21 -74.38 -29.93
C ILE A 354 -11.49 -73.37 -31.07
N SER A 355 -11.97 -73.84 -32.23
CA SER A 355 -11.91 -73.12 -33.50
C SER A 355 -13.23 -73.03 -34.26
N GLY A 356 -13.53 -71.83 -34.78
CA GLY A 356 -14.07 -71.63 -36.13
C GLY A 356 -15.59 -71.49 -36.32
N LYS A 357 -16.00 -70.32 -36.84
CA LYS A 357 -16.72 -70.17 -38.13
C LYS A 357 -16.92 -68.70 -38.53
N ASP A 358 -16.93 -68.47 -39.84
CA ASP A 358 -17.07 -67.20 -40.59
C ASP A 358 -18.00 -67.46 -41.81
N PRO A 359 -18.54 -66.46 -42.54
CA PRO A 359 -18.80 -65.04 -42.24
C PRO A 359 -20.34 -64.76 -42.40
N PRO A 360 -20.94 -63.66 -42.95
CA PRO A 360 -20.50 -62.64 -43.94
C PRO A 360 -20.43 -61.18 -43.42
N HIS A 361 -20.01 -60.25 -44.29
CA HIS A 361 -19.64 -58.86 -43.97
C HIS A 361 -20.79 -57.83 -43.93
N SER A 362 -20.58 -56.73 -43.18
CA SER A 362 -21.00 -55.37 -43.55
C SER A 362 -19.94 -54.33 -43.08
N PRO A 363 -19.85 -53.10 -43.65
CA PRO A 363 -18.64 -52.26 -43.50
C PRO A 363 -18.85 -50.84 -42.93
N SER A 364 -18.16 -50.52 -41.82
CA SER A 364 -17.54 -49.21 -41.48
C SER A 364 -16.85 -49.34 -40.11
N SER A 365 -15.62 -48.90 -39.82
CA SER A 365 -14.77 -47.77 -40.24
C SER A 365 -14.90 -46.50 -39.37
N ARG A 366 -13.99 -46.40 -38.38
CA ARG A 366 -13.42 -45.18 -37.79
C ARG A 366 -14.39 -44.12 -37.22
N PHE A 367 -14.58 -44.19 -35.91
CA PHE A 367 -14.66 -42.99 -35.06
C PHE A 367 -13.68 -43.13 -33.88
N LYS A 368 -12.53 -42.45 -33.94
CA LYS A 368 -11.71 -42.17 -32.75
C LYS A 368 -12.22 -40.85 -32.16
N LYS A 369 -12.77 -40.88 -30.95
CA LYS A 369 -13.18 -39.65 -30.24
C LYS A 369 -11.97 -38.73 -30.04
N LEU A 370 -12.13 -37.44 -30.34
CA LEU A 370 -11.15 -36.40 -30.05
C LEU A 370 -11.05 -36.17 -28.54
N TYR A 371 -10.09 -36.85 -27.91
CA TYR A 371 -9.48 -36.39 -26.67
C TYR A 371 -8.09 -35.85 -27.03
N SER A 372 -7.80 -34.61 -26.63
CA SER A 372 -6.44 -34.07 -26.76
C SER A 372 -5.45 -34.93 -25.96
N SER A 373 -4.29 -35.21 -26.56
CA SER A 373 -3.36 -36.23 -26.11
C SER A 373 -2.10 -35.60 -25.50
N ASP A 374 -2.17 -35.22 -24.22
CA ASP A 374 -1.00 -34.89 -23.39
C ASP A 374 -0.07 -36.13 -23.27
N SER A 375 0.87 -36.28 -24.20
CA SER A 375 1.70 -37.50 -24.35
C SER A 375 2.95 -37.50 -23.46
N GLU A 376 2.78 -37.61 -22.14
CA GLU A 376 3.88 -37.74 -21.17
C GLU A 376 3.98 -39.12 -20.50
N PHE A 377 3.13 -40.08 -20.87
CA PHE A 377 3.00 -41.37 -20.16
C PHE A 377 3.32 -42.58 -21.05
N SER A 378 4.57 -43.04 -21.00
CA SER A 378 4.93 -44.42 -21.33
C SER A 378 5.19 -45.18 -20.02
N ASP A 379 4.23 -46.02 -19.62
CA ASP A 379 4.42 -47.33 -18.98
C ASP A 379 3.07 -47.89 -18.47
N ALA A 380 2.84 -49.18 -18.74
CA ALA A 380 1.48 -49.70 -18.95
C ALA A 380 0.60 -49.87 -17.69
N GLU A 381 1.16 -49.88 -16.47
CA GLU A 381 0.38 -49.99 -15.22
C GLU A 381 0.38 -48.70 -14.38
N GLY A 382 1.35 -47.80 -14.56
CA GLY A 382 1.40 -46.52 -13.86
C GLY A 382 0.40 -45.48 -14.39
N GLY A 383 0.08 -45.55 -15.69
CA GLY A 383 -0.62 -44.50 -16.42
C GLY A 383 -1.97 -44.08 -15.85
N LEU A 384 -2.86 -45.01 -15.48
CA LEU A 384 -4.21 -44.66 -15.03
C LEU A 384 -4.21 -43.98 -13.65
N GLN A 385 -3.41 -44.47 -12.70
CA GLN A 385 -3.28 -43.86 -11.37
C GLN A 385 -2.51 -42.53 -11.45
N GLY A 386 -1.52 -42.39 -12.33
CA GLY A 386 -0.89 -41.10 -12.65
C GLY A 386 -1.89 -40.08 -13.20
N LYS A 387 -2.74 -40.50 -14.14
CA LYS A 387 -3.81 -39.68 -14.73
C LYS A 387 -4.85 -39.24 -13.69
N ILE A 388 -5.31 -40.15 -12.83
CA ILE A 388 -6.24 -39.82 -11.74
C ILE A 388 -5.62 -38.78 -10.79
N ARG A 389 -4.37 -38.98 -10.34
CA ARG A 389 -3.66 -38.01 -9.48
C ARG A 389 -3.49 -36.65 -10.15
N SER A 390 -3.24 -36.61 -11.46
CA SER A 390 -3.18 -35.38 -12.25
C SER A 390 -4.52 -34.65 -12.30
N PHE A 391 -5.62 -35.36 -12.57
CA PHE A 391 -6.97 -34.77 -12.55
C PHE A 391 -7.39 -34.30 -11.14
N GLN A 392 -7.08 -35.06 -10.09
CA GLN A 392 -7.28 -34.62 -8.70
C GLN A 392 -6.46 -33.34 -8.39
N ALA A 393 -5.20 -33.24 -8.87
CA ALA A 393 -4.40 -32.03 -8.72
C ALA A 393 -4.98 -30.83 -9.49
N LYS A 394 -5.57 -31.05 -10.68
CA LYS A 394 -6.30 -30.00 -11.42
C LYS A 394 -7.56 -29.54 -10.65
N VAL A 395 -8.28 -30.42 -9.96
CA VAL A 395 -9.38 -30.03 -9.03
C VAL A 395 -8.86 -29.15 -7.90
N ARG A 396 -7.75 -29.53 -7.23
CA ARG A 396 -7.15 -28.71 -6.16
C ARG A 396 -6.72 -27.33 -6.68
N GLN A 397 -6.08 -27.26 -7.85
CA GLN A 397 -5.70 -26.00 -8.50
C GLN A 397 -6.92 -25.14 -8.84
N GLY A 398 -8.01 -25.73 -9.34
CA GLY A 398 -9.28 -25.03 -9.59
C GLY A 398 -9.89 -24.46 -8.31
N ALA A 399 -9.92 -25.22 -7.21
CA ALA A 399 -10.43 -24.77 -5.93
C ALA A 399 -9.60 -23.60 -5.36
N ILE A 400 -8.28 -23.71 -5.38
CA ILE A 400 -7.38 -22.67 -4.88
C ILE A 400 -7.44 -21.40 -5.76
N SER A 401 -7.58 -21.56 -7.08
CA SER A 401 -7.74 -20.43 -8.02
C SER A 401 -9.09 -19.72 -7.86
N CYS A 402 -10.16 -20.49 -7.60
CA CYS A 402 -11.48 -19.95 -7.26
C CYS A 402 -11.43 -19.19 -5.92
N PHE A 403 -10.74 -19.73 -4.90
CA PHE A 403 -10.55 -19.06 -3.61
C PHE A 403 -9.78 -17.74 -3.73
N LEU A 404 -8.75 -17.67 -4.60
CA LEU A 404 -8.06 -16.41 -4.91
C LEU A 404 -9.02 -15.36 -5.51
N SER A 405 -9.95 -15.77 -6.37
CA SER A 405 -11.01 -14.89 -6.89
C SER A 405 -12.02 -14.49 -5.80
N THR A 406 -12.38 -15.39 -4.88
CA THR A 406 -13.24 -15.06 -3.71
C THR A 406 -12.58 -14.01 -2.81
N ILE A 407 -11.29 -14.15 -2.50
CA ILE A 407 -10.53 -13.17 -1.70
C ILE A 407 -10.51 -11.79 -2.38
N LYS A 408 -10.39 -11.74 -3.71
CA LYS A 408 -10.40 -10.50 -4.48
C LYS A 408 -11.79 -9.85 -4.59
N SER A 409 -12.88 -10.61 -4.40
CA SER A 409 -14.25 -10.08 -4.51
C SER A 409 -14.83 -9.56 -3.19
N ILE A 410 -14.27 -9.94 -2.03
CA ILE A 410 -14.78 -9.55 -0.70
C ILE A 410 -13.94 -8.46 -0.02
N GLU A 411 -14.55 -7.77 0.95
CA GLU A 411 -13.84 -6.78 1.77
C GLU A 411 -12.88 -7.45 2.76
N LYS A 412 -11.68 -6.87 2.95
CA LYS A 412 -10.66 -7.41 3.87
C LYS A 412 -11.18 -7.59 5.31
N LYS A 413 -12.06 -6.69 5.79
CA LYS A 413 -12.73 -6.80 7.10
C LYS A 413 -13.60 -8.06 7.24
N VAL A 414 -14.25 -8.50 6.16
CA VAL A 414 -15.05 -9.74 6.12
C VAL A 414 -14.12 -10.95 6.03
N LEU A 415 -13.10 -10.90 5.16
CA LEU A 415 -12.09 -11.96 5.01
C LEU A 415 -11.45 -12.36 6.35
N TYR A 416 -11.05 -11.38 7.17
CA TYR A 416 -10.35 -11.66 8.42
C TYR A 416 -11.22 -12.36 9.49
N GLY A 417 -12.55 -12.31 9.38
CA GLY A 417 -13.43 -13.15 10.20
C GLY A 417 -13.21 -14.65 9.95
N TYR A 418 -12.77 -15.03 8.76
CA TYR A 418 -12.49 -16.42 8.36
C TYR A 418 -11.01 -16.84 8.57
N TRP A 419 -10.18 -16.00 9.21
CA TRP A 419 -8.74 -16.24 9.38
C TRP A 419 -8.41 -17.63 9.97
N SER A 420 -9.04 -17.96 11.11
CA SER A 420 -8.89 -19.24 11.82
C SER A 420 -9.35 -20.46 11.03
N ALA A 421 -10.14 -20.28 9.96
CA ALA A 421 -10.54 -21.37 9.09
C ALA A 421 -9.47 -21.75 8.04
N PHE A 422 -8.50 -20.88 7.76
CA PHE A 422 -7.52 -21.08 6.67
C PHE A 422 -6.05 -20.92 7.09
N VAL A 423 -5.77 -20.30 8.23
CA VAL A 423 -4.43 -20.08 8.80
C VAL A 423 -4.31 -20.90 10.10
N PRO A 424 -3.21 -21.67 10.31
CA PRO A 424 -3.00 -22.40 11.56
C PRO A 424 -2.56 -21.46 12.68
N ASP A 425 -2.91 -21.77 13.94
CA ASP A 425 -2.53 -21.04 15.15
C ASP A 425 -1.69 -21.86 16.14
N MET A 426 -1.72 -23.19 16.07
CA MET A 426 -0.90 -24.09 16.89
C MET A 426 -0.11 -25.12 16.06
N PRO A 427 1.11 -25.52 16.49
CA PRO A 427 1.83 -26.64 15.89
C PRO A 427 1.12 -27.96 16.24
N GLY A 428 0.60 -28.65 15.23
CA GLY A 428 -0.28 -29.82 15.37
C GLY A 428 0.37 -31.09 15.94
N ILE A 429 0.58 -31.12 17.26
CA ILE A 429 0.93 -32.32 18.03
C ILE A 429 -0.25 -32.65 18.95
N GLY A 430 -0.93 -33.77 18.68
CA GLY A 430 -1.92 -34.37 19.58
C GLY A 430 -3.40 -34.00 19.36
N SER A 431 -3.73 -33.03 18.52
CA SER A 431 -5.13 -32.68 18.16
C SER A 431 -5.52 -33.20 16.77
N PRO A 432 -6.83 -33.29 16.44
CA PRO A 432 -7.29 -33.51 15.07
C PRO A 432 -6.70 -32.44 14.15
N GLN A 433 -6.14 -32.85 13.01
CA GLN A 433 -5.37 -31.95 12.16
C GLN A 433 -6.27 -30.83 11.61
N SER A 434 -6.13 -29.62 12.14
CA SER A 434 -6.85 -28.42 11.73
C SER A 434 -6.34 -27.94 10.37
N VAL A 435 -6.84 -28.55 9.29
CA VAL A 435 -6.30 -28.34 7.96
C VAL A 435 -6.45 -26.88 7.50
N SER A 436 -5.38 -26.38 6.91
CA SER A 436 -5.14 -24.98 6.55
C SER A 436 -4.45 -24.89 5.20
N LEU A 437 -4.23 -23.66 4.69
CA LEU A 437 -3.44 -23.45 3.47
C LEU A 437 -2.01 -24.00 3.61
N MET A 438 -1.42 -23.93 4.80
CA MET A 438 -0.09 -24.50 5.07
C MET A 438 -0.04 -26.02 4.89
N THR A 439 -1.15 -26.73 5.04
CA THR A 439 -1.21 -28.18 4.77
C THR A 439 -0.99 -28.47 3.29
N VAL A 440 -1.63 -27.71 2.38
CA VAL A 440 -1.39 -27.84 0.93
C VAL A 440 0.06 -27.49 0.60
N ILE A 441 0.56 -26.38 1.14
CA ILE A 441 1.92 -25.88 0.90
C ILE A 441 2.99 -26.87 1.39
N LEU A 442 2.76 -27.60 2.49
CA LEU A 442 3.72 -28.55 3.07
C LEU A 442 3.55 -30.01 2.62
N LYS A 443 2.44 -30.39 1.99
CA LYS A 443 2.09 -31.80 1.72
C LYS A 443 1.60 -32.13 0.30
N ASP A 444 1.26 -31.15 -0.54
CA ASP A 444 0.88 -31.44 -1.92
C ASP A 444 2.10 -31.81 -2.76
N TYR A 445 2.05 -32.94 -3.47
CA TYR A 445 3.10 -33.40 -4.38
C TYR A 445 3.34 -32.44 -5.55
N SER A 446 2.32 -31.72 -6.03
CA SER A 446 2.40 -30.85 -7.20
C SER A 446 2.98 -29.46 -6.86
N PRO A 447 4.14 -29.06 -7.41
CA PRO A 447 4.73 -27.74 -7.14
C PRO A 447 3.82 -26.58 -7.60
N LYS A 448 3.01 -26.82 -8.65
CA LYS A 448 2.03 -25.87 -9.17
C LYS A 448 0.88 -25.65 -8.17
N THR A 449 0.36 -26.70 -7.56
CA THR A 449 -0.70 -26.57 -6.53
C THR A 449 -0.17 -25.88 -5.27
N ARG A 450 1.07 -26.19 -4.84
CA ARG A 450 1.77 -25.46 -3.77
C ARG A 450 1.91 -23.96 -4.10
N ALA A 451 2.32 -23.63 -5.32
CA ALA A 451 2.43 -22.24 -5.78
C ALA A 451 1.09 -21.49 -5.79
N CYS A 452 -0.01 -22.14 -6.22
CA CYS A 452 -1.35 -21.55 -6.13
C CYS A 452 -1.75 -21.25 -4.68
N ALA A 453 -1.46 -22.16 -3.73
CA ALA A 453 -1.80 -21.98 -2.32
C ALA A 453 -1.00 -20.81 -1.69
N LEU A 454 0.25 -20.62 -2.11
CA LEU A 454 1.08 -19.47 -1.71
C LEU A 454 0.56 -18.13 -2.25
N GLN A 455 -0.02 -18.10 -3.46
CA GLN A 455 -0.68 -16.90 -3.99
C GLN A 455 -1.93 -16.53 -3.17
N VAL A 456 -2.73 -17.52 -2.79
CA VAL A 456 -3.89 -17.32 -1.88
C VAL A 456 -3.44 -16.78 -0.53
N LEU A 457 -2.45 -17.41 0.12
CA LEU A 457 -1.93 -16.96 1.41
C LEU A 457 -1.34 -15.54 1.32
N SER A 458 -0.60 -15.24 0.25
CA SER A 458 -0.06 -13.90 0.01
C SER A 458 -1.16 -12.85 -0.19
N ALA A 459 -2.29 -13.19 -0.82
CA ALA A 459 -3.43 -12.30 -0.98
C ALA A 459 -4.22 -12.06 0.32
N ILE A 460 -4.18 -13.00 1.27
CA ILE A 460 -4.72 -12.82 2.63
C ILE A 460 -3.79 -11.90 3.46
N LEU A 461 -2.48 -12.08 3.33
CA LEU A 461 -1.46 -11.32 4.05
C LEU A 461 -1.22 -9.91 3.49
N ASP A 462 -1.44 -9.68 2.20
CA ASP A 462 -1.33 -8.34 1.61
C ASP A 462 -2.25 -7.33 2.31
N GLY A 463 -1.70 -6.16 2.66
CA GLY A 463 -2.41 -5.10 3.39
C GLY A 463 -3.00 -5.52 4.74
N SER A 464 -2.63 -6.68 5.29
CA SER A 464 -3.16 -7.19 6.57
C SER A 464 -2.61 -6.45 7.80
N LYS A 465 -1.62 -5.56 7.64
CA LYS A 465 -0.94 -4.82 8.71
C LYS A 465 -1.87 -4.22 9.78
N GLN A 466 -3.02 -3.65 9.40
CA GLN A 466 -3.98 -3.13 10.37
C GLN A 466 -4.63 -4.24 11.21
N PHE A 467 -5.02 -5.35 10.58
CA PHE A 467 -5.57 -6.51 11.27
C PHE A 467 -4.52 -7.22 12.14
N LEU A 468 -3.30 -7.44 11.62
CA LEU A 468 -2.22 -8.08 12.38
C LEU A 468 -1.68 -7.18 13.50
N SER A 469 -1.90 -5.86 13.48
CA SER A 469 -1.42 -4.94 14.53
C SER A 469 -1.91 -5.25 15.94
N VAL A 470 -3.02 -5.99 16.09
CA VAL A 470 -3.56 -6.41 17.39
C VAL A 470 -2.81 -7.59 18.01
N ALA A 471 -1.90 -8.23 17.26
CA ALA A 471 -1.12 -9.36 17.76
C ALA A 471 -0.22 -8.93 18.93
N ASP A 472 -0.26 -9.71 20.00
CA ASP A 472 0.56 -9.50 21.20
C ASP A 472 0.85 -10.85 21.87
N ASP A 473 2.12 -11.18 22.03
CA ASP A 473 2.55 -12.26 22.92
C ASP A 473 3.79 -11.91 23.76
N ALA A 474 4.20 -10.64 23.77
CA ALA A 474 5.33 -10.16 24.56
C ALA A 474 5.06 -10.15 26.08
N SER A 475 3.78 -10.10 26.48
CA SER A 475 3.36 -10.03 27.89
C SER A 475 2.93 -11.39 28.48
N GLU A 476 3.26 -11.65 29.76
CA GLU A 476 2.90 -12.89 30.46
C GLU A 476 1.42 -12.89 30.91
N TYR A 477 0.50 -13.27 30.02
CA TYR A 477 -0.91 -13.43 30.33
C TYR A 477 -1.18 -14.63 31.26
N LYS A 478 -1.14 -14.40 32.58
CA LYS A 478 -1.56 -15.35 33.62
C LYS A 478 -3.10 -15.40 33.75
N GLN A 479 -3.78 -15.87 32.70
CA GLN A 479 -5.25 -15.99 32.64
C GLN A 479 -5.69 -17.35 32.08
N ALA A 480 -6.90 -17.80 32.44
CA ALA A 480 -7.44 -19.11 32.09
C ALA A 480 -8.07 -19.21 30.68
N PHE A 481 -7.87 -18.20 29.84
CA PHE A 481 -8.40 -18.12 28.46
C PHE A 481 -7.41 -17.39 27.57
N THR A 482 -7.25 -17.83 26.31
CA THR A 482 -6.32 -17.24 25.34
C THR A 482 -6.94 -16.00 24.67
N PRO A 483 -6.39 -14.79 24.86
CA PRO A 483 -6.89 -13.58 24.19
C PRO A 483 -6.72 -13.65 22.67
N PHE A 484 -7.61 -12.98 21.92
CA PHE A 484 -7.54 -12.92 20.45
C PHE A 484 -6.19 -12.39 19.93
N SER A 485 -5.57 -11.44 20.62
CA SER A 485 -4.22 -10.94 20.34
C SER A 485 -3.16 -12.04 20.38
N VAL A 486 -3.25 -12.96 21.34
CA VAL A 486 -2.35 -14.11 21.50
C VAL A 486 -2.63 -15.16 20.43
N THR A 487 -3.89 -15.37 20.03
CA THR A 487 -4.24 -16.27 18.90
C THR A 487 -3.64 -15.76 17.58
N ILE A 488 -3.79 -14.47 17.26
CA ILE A 488 -3.20 -13.89 16.03
C ILE A 488 -1.67 -13.88 16.08
N ALA A 489 -1.06 -13.56 17.24
CA ALA A 489 0.39 -13.72 17.43
C ALA A 489 0.83 -15.18 17.19
N SER A 490 0.06 -16.15 17.67
CA SER A 490 0.35 -17.58 17.48
C SER A 490 0.23 -18.00 16.02
N SER A 491 -0.77 -17.50 15.28
CA SER A 491 -0.84 -17.65 13.82
C SER A 491 0.38 -17.09 13.10
N ILE A 492 0.88 -15.90 13.49
CA ILE A 492 2.09 -15.31 12.88
C ILE A 492 3.31 -16.20 13.15
N ARG A 493 3.51 -16.67 14.40
CA ARG A 493 4.63 -17.57 14.75
C ARG A 493 4.56 -18.90 13.98
N GLU A 494 3.36 -19.47 13.81
CA GLU A 494 3.16 -20.75 13.12
C GLU A 494 3.26 -20.62 11.59
N LEU A 495 2.81 -19.50 11.00
CA LEU A 495 3.08 -19.17 9.60
C LEU A 495 4.59 -19.04 9.33
N HIS A 496 5.34 -18.34 10.18
CA HIS A 496 6.81 -18.29 10.10
C HIS A 496 7.43 -19.69 10.12
N ARG A 497 7.02 -20.54 11.08
CA ARG A 497 7.52 -21.91 11.21
C ARG A 497 7.23 -22.73 9.96
N CYS A 498 6.01 -22.67 9.43
CA CYS A 498 5.58 -23.45 8.29
C CYS A 498 6.19 -22.97 6.96
N LEU A 499 6.32 -21.65 6.75
CA LEU A 499 6.94 -21.10 5.54
C LEU A 499 8.44 -21.40 5.48
N LEU A 500 9.15 -21.34 6.61
CA LEU A 500 10.57 -21.72 6.68
C LEU A 500 10.78 -23.22 6.42
N LEU A 501 9.91 -24.09 6.95
CA LEU A 501 9.94 -25.52 6.64
C LEU A 501 9.65 -25.80 5.16
N ALA A 502 8.68 -25.09 4.57
CA ALA A 502 8.39 -25.20 3.14
C ALA A 502 9.59 -24.76 2.28
N MET A 503 10.26 -23.66 2.65
CA MET A 503 11.41 -23.12 1.92
C MET A 503 12.59 -24.10 1.86
N VAL A 504 12.84 -24.82 2.96
CA VAL A 504 13.91 -25.84 3.05
C VAL A 504 13.54 -27.14 2.33
N ALA A 505 12.25 -27.49 2.24
CA ALA A 505 11.78 -28.71 1.60
C ALA A 505 11.47 -28.57 0.10
N GLU A 506 11.45 -27.36 -0.45
CA GLU A 506 11.05 -27.11 -1.84
C GLU A 506 12.22 -27.25 -2.83
N SER A 507 11.98 -27.99 -3.93
CA SER A 507 12.93 -28.21 -5.02
C SER A 507 12.60 -27.42 -6.29
N SER A 508 11.35 -26.97 -6.46
CA SER A 508 10.92 -26.12 -7.56
C SER A 508 11.34 -24.66 -7.32
N ALA A 509 12.30 -24.15 -8.10
CA ALA A 509 12.74 -22.76 -8.00
C ALA A 509 11.61 -21.73 -8.19
N GLN A 510 10.62 -22.05 -9.05
CA GLN A 510 9.41 -21.24 -9.23
C GLN A 510 8.53 -21.21 -7.96
N THR A 511 8.35 -22.35 -7.30
CA THR A 511 7.53 -22.44 -6.08
C THR A 511 8.27 -21.84 -4.88
N LEU A 512 9.57 -22.09 -4.77
CA LEU A 512 10.49 -21.50 -3.80
C LEU A 512 10.48 -19.97 -3.86
N THR A 513 10.49 -19.40 -5.06
CA THR A 513 10.28 -17.95 -5.31
C THR A 513 8.97 -17.46 -4.69
N GLN A 514 7.86 -18.22 -4.79
CA GLN A 514 6.59 -17.87 -4.14
C GLN A 514 6.63 -18.02 -2.61
N ILE A 515 7.35 -19.01 -2.06
CA ILE A 515 7.51 -19.19 -0.61
C ILE A 515 8.23 -17.98 0.00
N ILE A 516 9.36 -17.59 -0.60
CA ILE A 516 10.17 -16.47 -0.14
C ILE A 516 9.38 -15.15 -0.24
N LYS A 517 8.64 -14.92 -1.34
CA LYS A 517 7.77 -13.74 -1.49
C LYS A 517 6.62 -13.73 -0.48
N CYS A 518 5.97 -14.86 -0.22
CA CYS A 518 4.91 -14.96 0.79
C CYS A 518 5.44 -14.63 2.20
N LEU A 519 6.65 -15.10 2.53
CA LEU A 519 7.34 -14.78 3.78
C LEU A 519 7.73 -13.29 3.87
N ALA A 520 8.13 -12.66 2.76
CA ALA A 520 8.39 -11.20 2.72
C ALA A 520 7.10 -10.39 2.96
N THR A 521 5.96 -10.83 2.42
CA THR A 521 4.64 -10.22 2.68
C THR A 521 4.26 -10.36 4.16
N LEU A 522 4.51 -11.52 4.80
CA LEU A 522 4.30 -11.71 6.23
C LEU A 522 5.17 -10.74 7.06
N VAL A 523 6.46 -10.64 6.73
CA VAL A 523 7.41 -9.72 7.40
C VAL A 523 6.99 -8.26 7.26
N SER A 524 6.45 -7.87 6.10
CA SER A 524 6.00 -6.48 5.86
C SER A 524 4.75 -6.07 6.65
N ASN A 525 3.98 -7.04 7.16
CA ASN A 525 2.68 -6.79 7.81
C ASN A 525 2.65 -7.12 9.33
N ALA A 526 3.51 -8.00 9.84
CA ALA A 526 3.50 -8.42 11.26
C ALA A 526 4.14 -7.38 12.22
N PRO A 527 3.61 -7.17 13.44
CA PRO A 527 4.11 -6.19 14.42
C PRO A 527 5.17 -6.78 15.38
N TYR A 528 6.41 -7.01 14.91
CA TYR A 528 7.49 -7.63 15.68
C TYR A 528 7.81 -6.97 17.03
N HIS A 529 7.59 -5.66 17.16
CA HIS A 529 7.74 -4.95 18.44
C HIS A 529 6.74 -5.38 19.55
N ARG A 530 5.69 -6.15 19.20
CA ARG A 530 4.72 -6.77 20.13
C ARG A 530 4.82 -8.30 20.21
N LEU A 531 5.71 -8.89 19.41
CA LEU A 531 5.89 -10.34 19.30
C LEU A 531 7.15 -10.78 20.05
N LYS A 532 7.20 -12.04 20.47
CA LYS A 532 8.44 -12.61 21.03
C LYS A 532 9.58 -12.57 19.99
N PRO A 533 10.77 -12.08 20.38
CA PRO A 533 11.90 -11.92 19.46
C PRO A 533 12.47 -13.26 18.99
N GLY A 534 13.23 -13.22 17.90
CA GLY A 534 13.90 -14.37 17.28
C GLY A 534 13.20 -14.89 16.02
N LEU A 535 12.05 -14.32 15.64
CA LEU A 535 11.36 -14.67 14.40
C LEU A 535 12.18 -14.22 13.17
N LEU A 536 12.62 -12.95 13.16
CA LEU A 536 13.43 -12.39 12.08
C LEU A 536 14.82 -13.03 12.05
N THR A 537 15.38 -13.38 13.20
CA THR A 537 16.66 -14.11 13.35
C THR A 537 16.61 -15.48 12.68
N ARG A 538 15.49 -16.19 12.75
CA ARG A 538 15.31 -17.46 12.01
C ARG A 538 15.24 -17.21 10.51
N VAL A 539 14.43 -16.24 10.07
CA VAL A 539 14.32 -15.86 8.65
C VAL A 539 15.68 -15.47 8.06
N TRP A 540 16.42 -14.61 8.76
CA TRP A 540 17.78 -14.17 8.41
C TRP A 540 18.77 -15.31 8.28
N ASN A 541 18.70 -16.33 9.15
CA ASN A 541 19.58 -17.49 9.08
C ASN A 541 19.21 -18.44 7.93
N TYR A 542 17.92 -18.72 7.73
CA TYR A 542 17.49 -19.66 6.69
C TYR A 542 17.60 -19.09 5.27
N ILE A 543 17.55 -17.78 5.04
CA ILE A 543 17.59 -17.22 3.68
C ILE A 543 18.99 -17.20 3.04
N LYS A 544 20.06 -17.33 3.83
CA LYS A 544 21.47 -17.18 3.40
C LYS A 544 21.86 -18.00 2.15
N PRO A 545 21.50 -19.30 2.02
CA PRO A 545 21.86 -20.10 0.84
C PRO A 545 21.18 -19.63 -0.46
N TYR A 546 20.04 -18.95 -0.36
CA TYR A 546 19.20 -18.62 -1.51
C TYR A 546 19.63 -17.33 -2.22
N ILE A 547 20.39 -16.46 -1.55
CA ILE A 547 20.95 -15.21 -2.13
C ILE A 547 21.96 -15.53 -3.26
N ARG A 548 22.63 -16.68 -3.16
CA ARG A 548 23.57 -17.25 -4.14
C ARG A 548 22.99 -18.47 -4.90
N ASN A 549 21.66 -18.58 -5.00
CA ASN A 549 21.01 -19.63 -5.78
C ASN A 549 21.32 -19.49 -7.29
N LYS A 550 21.17 -20.57 -8.08
CA LYS A 550 21.34 -20.52 -9.54
C LYS A 550 20.19 -19.78 -10.25
N ASP A 551 18.97 -19.80 -9.70
CA ASP A 551 17.81 -19.10 -10.26
C ASP A 551 17.78 -17.63 -9.81
N VAL A 552 17.83 -16.71 -10.77
CA VAL A 552 17.80 -15.25 -10.54
C VAL A 552 16.56 -14.81 -9.74
N ASN A 553 15.40 -15.43 -9.95
CA ASN A 553 14.16 -15.08 -9.24
C ASN A 553 14.23 -15.46 -7.75
N VAL A 554 14.90 -16.57 -7.44
CA VAL A 554 15.14 -17.00 -6.05
C VAL A 554 16.10 -16.04 -5.35
N ARG A 555 17.17 -15.62 -6.03
CA ARG A 555 18.13 -14.62 -5.52
C ARG A 555 17.46 -13.27 -5.22
N VAL A 556 16.73 -12.74 -6.21
CA VAL A 556 15.97 -11.48 -6.08
C VAL A 556 14.99 -11.58 -4.91
N SER A 557 14.18 -12.64 -4.85
CA SER A 557 13.23 -12.81 -3.74
C SER A 557 13.91 -12.89 -2.37
N GLY A 558 15.10 -13.50 -2.30
CA GLY A 558 15.90 -13.55 -1.08
C GLY A 558 16.40 -12.18 -0.63
N LEU A 559 16.80 -11.32 -1.58
CA LEU A 559 17.12 -9.90 -1.32
C LEU A 559 15.86 -9.11 -0.92
N THR A 560 14.71 -9.31 -1.58
CA THR A 560 13.42 -8.71 -1.18
C THR A 560 13.04 -9.06 0.26
N LEU A 561 13.25 -10.32 0.66
CA LEU A 561 12.99 -10.77 2.03
C LEU A 561 13.94 -10.10 3.04
N LEU A 562 15.23 -9.91 2.69
CA LEU A 562 16.15 -9.15 3.53
C LEU A 562 15.76 -7.66 3.63
N GLY A 563 15.34 -7.04 2.51
CA GLY A 563 14.81 -5.67 2.50
C GLY A 563 13.55 -5.51 3.36
N ALA A 564 12.66 -6.50 3.35
CA ALA A 564 11.50 -6.57 4.23
C ALA A 564 11.89 -6.72 5.72
N VAL A 565 12.87 -7.58 6.04
CA VAL A 565 13.41 -7.76 7.41
C VAL A 565 14.02 -6.45 7.91
N VAL A 566 14.83 -5.76 7.09
CA VAL A 566 15.41 -4.45 7.43
C VAL A 566 14.29 -3.43 7.67
N SER A 567 13.28 -3.38 6.80
CA SER A 567 12.16 -2.42 6.88
C SER A 567 11.14 -2.72 7.98
N ALA A 568 11.29 -3.81 8.75
CA ALA A 568 10.32 -4.28 9.73
C ALA A 568 10.31 -3.42 11.02
N GLN A 569 9.47 -2.38 11.03
CA GLN A 569 9.27 -1.46 12.18
C GLN A 569 10.56 -0.88 12.74
N VAL A 570 11.32 -0.28 11.83
CA VAL A 570 12.54 0.48 12.08
C VAL A 570 12.35 1.55 13.18
N PRO A 571 13.32 1.72 14.10
CA PRO A 571 14.47 0.84 14.35
C PRO A 571 14.09 -0.32 15.27
N LEU A 572 14.29 -1.56 14.84
CA LEU A 572 13.95 -2.74 15.62
C LEU A 572 15.22 -3.37 16.26
N PRO A 573 15.30 -3.55 17.59
CA PRO A 573 16.52 -4.05 18.25
C PRO A 573 17.00 -5.42 17.75
N GLU A 574 16.09 -6.34 17.40
CA GLU A 574 16.47 -7.63 16.81
C GLU A 574 17.22 -7.45 15.49
N VAL A 575 16.74 -6.56 14.61
CA VAL A 575 17.38 -6.29 13.31
C VAL A 575 18.71 -5.57 13.49
N GLN A 576 18.81 -4.64 14.45
CA GLN A 576 20.09 -3.98 14.76
C GLN A 576 21.17 -5.01 15.18
N LEU A 577 20.81 -6.02 15.98
CA LEU A 577 21.73 -7.11 16.35
C LEU A 577 22.09 -8.02 15.18
N LEU A 578 21.16 -8.28 14.25
CA LEU A 578 21.44 -9.07 13.02
C LEU A 578 22.41 -8.35 12.08
N LEU A 579 22.28 -7.03 11.95
CA LEU A 579 23.16 -6.20 11.10
C LEU A 579 24.58 -6.04 11.68
N GLN A 580 24.74 -6.25 12.98
CA GLN A 580 26.03 -6.27 13.69
C GLN A 580 26.75 -7.63 13.63
N GLN A 581 26.21 -8.65 12.93
CA GLN A 581 26.87 -9.96 12.84
C GLN A 581 28.08 -9.95 11.89
N PRO A 582 29.20 -10.61 12.25
CA PRO A 582 30.43 -10.63 11.45
C PRO A 582 30.22 -11.32 10.09
N VAL A 583 30.99 -10.90 9.08
CA VAL A 583 30.84 -11.29 7.65
C VAL A 583 30.80 -12.81 7.43
N VAL A 584 31.55 -13.59 8.21
CA VAL A 584 31.56 -15.07 8.16
C VAL A 584 30.14 -15.65 8.29
N SER A 585 29.26 -14.97 9.02
CA SER A 585 27.90 -15.42 9.33
C SER A 585 26.97 -15.52 8.10
N LEU A 586 27.28 -14.88 6.96
CA LEU A 586 26.48 -14.94 5.73
C LEU A 586 26.92 -16.04 4.75
N LEU A 587 28.05 -16.71 5.00
CA LEU A 587 28.61 -17.73 4.11
C LEU A 587 28.11 -19.15 4.49
N PRO A 588 27.86 -20.04 3.52
CA PRO A 588 27.66 -21.46 3.79
C PRO A 588 28.93 -22.11 4.35
N ASN A 589 28.79 -23.04 5.31
CA ASN A 589 29.90 -23.76 5.92
C ASN A 589 30.48 -24.87 5.02
N SER A 590 31.08 -24.51 3.89
CA SER A 590 32.00 -25.36 3.13
C SER A 590 32.80 -24.56 2.08
N VAL A 591 34.04 -24.99 1.84
CA VAL A 591 35.00 -24.46 0.84
C VAL A 591 35.59 -23.06 1.15
N PRO A 592 36.84 -22.98 1.63
CA PRO A 592 37.58 -21.72 1.73
C PRO A 592 38.27 -21.37 0.41
N ILE A 593 37.66 -20.49 -0.41
CA ILE A 593 38.30 -19.90 -1.60
C ILE A 593 38.41 -18.38 -1.43
N THR A 594 39.66 -17.90 -1.41
CA THR A 594 40.17 -16.55 -1.74
C THR A 594 39.34 -15.31 -1.35
N ILE A 595 38.80 -15.27 -0.13
CA ILE A 595 38.22 -14.03 0.46
C ILE A 595 39.30 -12.97 0.82
N THR A 596 40.58 -13.26 0.54
CA THR A 596 41.77 -12.48 0.92
C THR A 596 41.80 -11.02 0.44
N ARG A 597 40.97 -10.62 -0.53
CA ARG A 597 40.81 -9.21 -0.97
C ARG A 597 39.66 -8.44 -0.32
N LEU A 598 38.69 -9.11 0.33
CA LEU A 598 37.59 -8.44 1.06
C LEU A 598 38.02 -7.92 2.45
N SER A 599 39.28 -8.14 2.82
CA SER A 599 39.91 -7.63 4.05
C SER A 599 40.86 -6.45 3.79
N ASP A 600 41.01 -6.03 2.53
CA ASP A 600 41.88 -4.93 2.10
C ASP A 600 41.04 -3.65 1.93
N PRO A 601 41.17 -2.64 2.83
CA PRO A 601 40.33 -1.44 2.79
C PRO A 601 40.66 -0.45 1.66
N ASP A 602 41.74 -0.68 0.91
CA ASP A 602 42.39 0.34 0.10
C ASP A 602 42.47 0.02 -1.40
N TRP A 603 41.89 -1.09 -1.87
CA TRP A 603 42.01 -1.50 -3.29
C TRP A 603 41.37 -0.50 -4.27
N TRP A 604 40.32 0.21 -3.85
CA TRP A 604 39.67 1.29 -4.61
C TRP A 604 40.37 2.64 -4.49
N ARG A 605 41.26 2.86 -3.50
CA ARG A 605 41.87 4.17 -3.22
C ARG A 605 43.01 4.56 -4.17
N LYS A 606 43.21 3.81 -5.27
CA LYS A 606 44.39 3.91 -6.15
C LYS A 606 44.27 4.88 -7.32
N GLU A 607 43.07 5.40 -7.60
CA GLU A 607 42.85 6.43 -8.62
C GLU A 607 41.97 7.55 -8.03
N THR A 608 42.26 8.80 -8.38
CA THR A 608 41.63 10.03 -7.84
C THR A 608 41.66 10.19 -6.31
N PHE A 609 42.76 10.73 -5.77
CA PHE A 609 42.82 11.97 -4.96
C PHE A 609 44.26 12.19 -4.45
N PRO A 610 44.84 13.42 -4.50
CA PRO A 610 46.13 13.70 -3.84
C PRO A 610 45.95 13.83 -2.32
N GLU A 611 46.63 12.99 -1.54
CA GLU A 611 46.58 13.10 -0.07
C GLU A 611 47.42 14.28 0.43
N LEU A 612 46.82 15.08 1.33
CA LEU A 612 47.50 16.13 2.08
C LEU A 612 48.05 15.53 3.38
N GLU A 613 49.36 15.32 3.44
CA GLU A 613 50.02 14.72 4.62
C GLU A 613 49.86 15.62 5.86
N VAL A 614 49.15 15.13 6.87
CA VAL A 614 49.14 15.70 8.23
C VAL A 614 49.66 14.64 9.20
N SER A 615 50.97 14.69 9.46
CA SER A 615 51.64 13.79 10.39
C SER A 615 51.12 13.97 11.82
N SER A 616 50.58 12.91 12.43
CA SER A 616 50.26 12.89 13.87
C SER A 616 50.55 11.54 14.52
N VAL A 617 50.88 11.59 15.81
CA VAL A 617 51.56 10.54 16.58
C VAL A 617 50.64 9.36 16.90
N THR A 618 51.24 8.17 17.02
CA THR A 618 50.58 6.93 17.46
C THR A 618 49.76 7.09 18.75
N ASN A 619 48.48 6.72 18.68
CA ASN A 619 47.62 6.51 19.84
C ASN A 619 47.01 5.08 19.78
N PRO A 620 46.59 4.49 20.92
CA PRO A 620 46.03 3.14 20.93
C PRO A 620 44.75 3.04 20.10
N ARG A 621 44.62 1.99 19.29
CA ARG A 621 43.47 1.79 18.41
C ARG A 621 42.19 1.63 19.22
N HIS A 622 41.22 2.54 19.04
CA HIS A 622 39.82 2.21 19.30
C HIS A 622 39.42 0.99 18.46
N PRO A 623 38.55 0.10 18.97
CA PRO A 623 37.99 -0.97 18.14
C PRO A 623 37.17 -0.34 17.02
N GLN A 624 37.67 -0.44 15.78
CA GLN A 624 36.89 -0.08 14.60
C GLN A 624 35.65 -0.98 14.55
N ALA A 625 34.48 -0.38 14.27
CA ALA A 625 33.23 -1.12 14.21
C ALA A 625 33.32 -2.20 13.11
N GLU A 626 32.97 -3.44 13.44
CA GLU A 626 33.00 -4.51 12.44
C GLU A 626 32.06 -4.20 11.27
N PRO A 627 32.48 -4.47 10.02
CA PRO A 627 31.71 -4.07 8.85
C PRO A 627 30.40 -4.86 8.74
N CYS A 628 29.27 -4.14 8.69
CA CYS A 628 27.95 -4.67 8.42
C CYS A 628 27.96 -5.59 7.19
N CYS A 629 27.78 -6.88 7.44
CA CYS A 629 27.94 -7.93 6.43
C CYS A 629 26.96 -7.80 5.25
N LEU A 630 25.73 -7.32 5.49
CA LEU A 630 24.74 -7.11 4.44
C LEU A 630 25.06 -5.90 3.53
N VAL A 631 25.62 -4.81 4.07
CA VAL A 631 26.03 -3.64 3.27
C VAL A 631 27.09 -4.06 2.26
N ARG A 632 28.16 -4.71 2.71
CA ARG A 632 29.21 -5.24 1.83
C ARG A 632 28.69 -6.25 0.81
N LEU A 633 27.77 -7.13 1.20
CA LEU A 633 27.14 -8.08 0.28
C LEU A 633 26.37 -7.34 -0.83
N CYS A 634 25.51 -6.39 -0.49
CA CYS A 634 24.74 -5.64 -1.48
C CYS A 634 25.63 -4.76 -2.36
N ILE A 635 26.66 -4.11 -1.82
CA ILE A 635 27.66 -3.37 -2.62
C ILE A 635 28.33 -4.32 -3.64
N SER A 636 28.82 -5.48 -3.19
CA SER A 636 29.47 -6.45 -4.08
C SER A 636 28.56 -6.96 -5.20
N LEU A 637 27.26 -7.16 -4.92
CA LEU A 637 26.25 -7.55 -5.92
C LEU A 637 25.90 -6.44 -6.92
N VAL A 638 26.26 -5.18 -6.63
CA VAL A 638 25.96 -4.02 -7.47
C VAL A 638 27.16 -3.60 -8.31
N ILE A 639 28.38 -3.53 -7.74
CA ILE A 639 29.55 -2.95 -8.41
C ILE A 639 30.67 -3.93 -8.78
N ASN A 640 30.67 -5.19 -8.31
CA ASN A 640 31.72 -6.13 -8.68
C ASN A 640 31.31 -6.93 -9.93
N PRO A 641 32.25 -7.24 -10.85
CA PRO A 641 32.03 -8.26 -11.86
C PRO A 641 31.93 -9.63 -11.18
N ARG A 642 31.20 -10.55 -11.82
CA ARG A 642 31.02 -11.92 -11.36
C ARG A 642 32.28 -12.74 -11.64
N GLU A 643 32.88 -13.27 -10.57
CA GLU A 643 33.86 -14.36 -10.67
C GLU A 643 33.13 -15.66 -11.02
N ASP A 644 33.09 -16.01 -12.31
CA ASP A 644 32.73 -17.37 -12.70
C ASP A 644 33.86 -18.31 -12.27
N SER A 645 33.48 -19.37 -11.56
CA SER A 645 34.43 -20.42 -11.15
C SER A 645 34.87 -21.19 -12.40
N TYR A 646 36.08 -20.89 -12.88
CA TYR A 646 36.64 -21.48 -14.09
C TYR A 646 36.53 -23.01 -14.10
N SER A 647 35.88 -23.53 -15.14
CA SER A 647 36.08 -24.90 -15.59
C SER A 647 37.35 -24.91 -16.44
N ASP A 648 38.30 -25.81 -16.16
CA ASP A 648 39.55 -25.95 -16.91
C ASP A 648 39.31 -26.53 -18.32
N SER A 649 38.78 -25.70 -19.23
CA SER A 649 38.70 -25.96 -20.67
C SER A 649 38.48 -24.67 -21.46
N ASP A 650 39.27 -24.49 -22.53
CA ASP A 650 39.14 -23.52 -23.63
C ASP A 650 39.63 -22.07 -23.41
N VAL A 651 40.96 -21.91 -23.55
CA VAL A 651 41.66 -20.62 -23.61
C VAL A 651 41.54 -19.97 -25.00
N SER A 652 40.39 -19.40 -25.35
CA SER A 652 40.30 -18.33 -26.39
C SER A 652 38.93 -17.63 -26.46
N SER A 653 38.58 -16.82 -25.47
CA SER A 653 37.66 -15.69 -25.68
C SER A 653 38.03 -14.52 -24.74
N ALA A 654 37.81 -13.29 -25.17
CA ALA A 654 38.09 -12.12 -24.35
C ALA A 654 37.14 -12.10 -23.14
N ALA A 655 37.68 -12.01 -21.93
CA ALA A 655 36.91 -12.06 -20.70
C ALA A 655 36.10 -10.77 -20.50
N THR A 656 34.89 -10.72 -21.09
CA THR A 656 33.90 -9.67 -20.85
C THR A 656 33.59 -9.61 -19.36
N LEU A 657 33.71 -8.44 -18.72
CA LEU A 657 33.26 -8.27 -17.33
C LEU A 657 31.74 -8.44 -17.27
N GLN A 658 31.30 -9.63 -16.88
CA GLN A 658 29.88 -9.92 -16.66
C GLN A 658 29.51 -9.45 -15.26
N TYR A 659 28.77 -8.35 -15.15
CA TYR A 659 28.11 -7.97 -13.91
C TYR A 659 26.95 -8.91 -13.57
N GLU A 660 26.49 -8.86 -12.33
CA GLU A 660 25.27 -9.57 -11.92
C GLU A 660 24.04 -9.11 -12.76
N PRO A 661 23.04 -9.99 -13.00
CA PRO A 661 21.85 -9.61 -13.76
C PRO A 661 21.15 -8.39 -13.16
N SER A 662 20.72 -7.43 -13.98
CA SER A 662 20.08 -6.17 -13.55
C SER A 662 19.03 -6.36 -12.42
N PRO A 663 18.10 -7.35 -12.47
CA PRO A 663 17.16 -7.60 -11.37
C PRO A 663 17.81 -7.82 -9.99
N VAL A 664 19.00 -8.45 -9.93
CA VAL A 664 19.76 -8.66 -8.68
C VAL A 664 20.41 -7.35 -8.22
N ARG A 665 20.99 -6.57 -9.14
CA ARG A 665 21.61 -5.27 -8.87
C ARG A 665 20.56 -4.27 -8.34
N LEU A 666 19.38 -4.23 -8.98
CA LEU A 666 18.25 -3.37 -8.60
C LEU A 666 17.71 -3.71 -7.21
N GLU A 667 17.58 -5.00 -6.88
CA GLU A 667 17.10 -5.40 -5.55
C GLU A 667 18.15 -5.15 -4.46
N ALA A 668 19.44 -5.36 -4.76
CA ALA A 668 20.53 -5.02 -3.85
C ALA A 668 20.61 -3.51 -3.57
N LEU A 669 20.39 -2.65 -4.57
CA LEU A 669 20.25 -1.19 -4.37
C LEU A 669 19.05 -0.82 -3.50
N GLN A 670 17.89 -1.49 -3.67
CA GLN A 670 16.73 -1.27 -2.80
C GLN A 670 17.00 -1.70 -1.35
N VAL A 671 17.73 -2.79 -1.12
CA VAL A 671 18.16 -3.21 0.22
C VAL A 671 19.11 -2.18 0.84
N LEU A 672 20.06 -1.62 0.07
CA LEU A 672 20.92 -0.53 0.53
C LEU A 672 20.11 0.73 0.90
N ALA A 673 19.16 1.14 0.06
CA ALA A 673 18.27 2.27 0.35
C ALA A 673 17.45 2.04 1.65
N CYS A 674 16.92 0.83 1.86
CA CYS A 674 16.22 0.48 3.11
C CYS A 674 17.16 0.50 4.34
N LEU A 675 18.40 0.04 4.20
CA LEU A 675 19.41 0.07 5.27
C LEU A 675 19.80 1.50 5.64
N VAL A 676 20.05 2.35 4.65
CA VAL A 676 20.35 3.78 4.83
C VAL A 676 19.18 4.50 5.49
N LYS A 677 17.98 4.33 4.95
CA LYS A 677 16.73 4.93 5.46
C LYS A 677 16.47 4.60 6.93
N GLY A 678 16.76 3.37 7.35
CA GLY A 678 16.37 2.87 8.66
C GLY A 678 17.46 2.78 9.72
N TYR A 679 18.70 2.50 9.32
CA TYR A 679 19.83 2.28 10.22
C TYR A 679 21.01 3.19 9.85
N PHE A 680 20.71 4.47 9.54
CA PHE A 680 21.72 5.46 9.11
C PHE A 680 22.93 5.56 10.04
N ASN A 681 22.73 5.45 11.36
CA ASN A 681 23.82 5.46 12.36
C ASN A 681 24.85 4.32 12.19
N MET A 682 24.50 3.27 11.44
CA MET A 682 25.40 2.21 10.98
C MET A 682 25.84 2.46 9.54
N ALA A 683 24.93 2.84 8.64
CA ALA A 683 25.28 3.11 7.23
C ALA A 683 26.28 4.27 7.05
N GLN A 684 26.33 5.23 7.97
CA GLN A 684 27.25 6.37 7.94
C GLN A 684 28.74 5.99 7.93
N SER A 685 29.12 4.80 8.44
CA SER A 685 30.51 4.32 8.34
C SER A 685 30.90 3.98 6.90
N TYR A 686 29.93 3.90 6.00
CA TYR A 686 30.06 3.65 4.56
C TYR A 686 29.66 4.87 3.71
N LEU A 687 29.52 6.07 4.29
CA LEU A 687 28.93 7.23 3.60
C LEU A 687 29.59 7.52 2.24
N MET A 688 30.93 7.49 2.17
CA MET A 688 31.66 7.69 0.92
C MET A 688 31.53 6.49 -0.03
N GLU A 689 31.72 5.25 0.46
CA GLU A 689 31.60 4.01 -0.35
C GLU A 689 30.20 3.88 -0.99
N LEU A 690 29.14 4.21 -0.25
CA LEU A 690 27.76 4.23 -0.76
C LEU A 690 27.50 5.40 -1.71
N GLY A 691 28.18 6.55 -1.52
CA GLY A 691 28.18 7.66 -2.46
C GLY A 691 28.83 7.30 -3.80
N GLU A 692 29.98 6.63 -3.76
CA GLU A 692 30.63 6.09 -4.96
C GLU A 692 29.75 5.07 -5.69
N VAL A 693 29.09 4.16 -4.95
CA VAL A 693 28.14 3.20 -5.53
C VAL A 693 26.98 3.94 -6.20
N ALA A 694 26.42 4.98 -5.57
CA ALA A 694 25.39 5.82 -6.19
C ALA A 694 25.89 6.51 -7.46
N CYS A 695 27.11 7.05 -7.48
CA CYS A 695 27.73 7.61 -8.68
C CYS A 695 27.91 6.58 -9.79
N LYS A 696 28.55 5.44 -9.49
CA LYS A 696 28.77 4.33 -10.45
C LYS A 696 27.44 3.85 -11.05
N CYS A 697 26.39 3.73 -10.24
CA CYS A 697 25.04 3.39 -10.72
C CYS A 697 24.38 4.48 -11.57
N MET A 698 24.60 5.78 -11.29
CA MET A 698 24.09 6.87 -12.14
C MET A 698 24.84 7.01 -13.49
N GLN A 699 25.98 6.34 -13.66
CA GLN A 699 26.75 6.28 -14.92
C GLN A 699 26.41 5.04 -15.78
N GLU A 700 25.58 4.12 -15.28
CA GLU A 700 25.17 2.90 -15.99
C GLU A 700 24.28 3.18 -17.21
N MET A 701 24.28 2.25 -18.17
CA MET A 701 23.40 2.34 -19.35
C MET A 701 21.94 1.91 -19.06
N ASP A 702 21.69 1.19 -17.96
CA ASP A 702 20.35 0.82 -17.53
C ASP A 702 19.73 1.94 -16.70
N ALA A 703 18.76 2.65 -17.27
CA ALA A 703 17.97 3.71 -16.62
C ALA A 703 17.34 3.27 -15.28
N SER A 704 17.06 1.97 -15.11
CA SER A 704 16.56 1.40 -13.87
C SER A 704 17.63 1.45 -12.78
N ILE A 705 18.89 1.19 -13.12
CA ILE A 705 20.04 1.22 -12.21
C ILE A 705 20.41 2.68 -11.91
N GLN A 706 20.39 3.57 -12.91
CA GLN A 706 20.54 5.02 -12.70
C GLN A 706 19.54 5.54 -11.65
N LEU A 707 18.26 5.21 -11.82
CA LEU A 707 17.19 5.64 -10.91
C LEU A 707 17.38 5.10 -9.48
N HIS A 708 17.87 3.88 -9.30
CA HIS A 708 18.11 3.33 -7.96
C HIS A 708 19.42 3.82 -7.34
N GLY A 709 20.41 4.22 -8.13
CA GLY A 709 21.57 5.01 -7.66
C GLY A 709 21.14 6.37 -7.12
N ALA A 710 20.31 7.11 -7.86
CA ALA A 710 19.76 8.40 -7.42
C ALA A 710 18.90 8.28 -6.14
N LYS A 711 18.09 7.23 -6.00
CA LYS A 711 17.34 6.95 -4.76
C LYS A 711 18.23 6.59 -3.57
N LEU A 712 19.34 5.86 -3.79
CA LEU A 712 20.30 5.58 -2.72
C LEU A 712 20.91 6.90 -2.20
N LEU A 713 21.26 7.81 -3.11
CA LEU A 713 21.72 9.16 -2.78
C LEU A 713 20.65 10.00 -2.05
N GLU A 714 19.39 9.94 -2.48
CA GLU A 714 18.23 10.60 -1.83
C GLU A 714 18.09 10.17 -0.36
N GLU A 715 18.19 8.87 -0.07
CA GLU A 715 18.12 8.36 1.31
C GLU A 715 19.39 8.69 2.12
N LEU A 716 20.58 8.71 1.49
CA LEU A 716 21.85 9.06 2.16
C LEU A 716 21.83 10.50 2.67
N GLY A 717 21.53 11.46 1.80
CA GLY A 717 21.41 12.87 2.17
C GLY A 717 20.28 13.10 3.17
N THR A 718 19.14 12.43 2.99
CA THR A 718 18.02 12.44 3.94
C THR A 718 18.43 11.92 5.33
N GLY A 719 19.31 10.91 5.40
CA GLY A 719 19.87 10.39 6.65
C GLY A 719 20.77 11.42 7.37
N ILE A 720 21.64 12.11 6.63
CA ILE A 720 22.46 13.23 7.16
C ILE A 720 21.55 14.30 7.77
N VAL A 721 20.50 14.74 7.04
CA VAL A 721 19.53 15.76 7.51
C VAL A 721 18.73 15.30 8.73
N GLN A 722 18.48 13.99 8.89
CA GLN A 722 17.77 13.47 10.06
C GLN A 722 18.63 13.48 11.33
N GLN A 723 19.94 13.22 11.25
CA GLN A 723 20.83 13.25 12.42
C GLN A 723 20.97 14.64 13.06
N GLN A 724 20.85 15.72 12.28
CA GLN A 724 20.98 17.09 12.81
C GLN A 724 19.74 17.61 13.52
N LYS A 725 18.60 16.89 13.48
CA LYS A 725 17.37 17.30 14.17
C LYS A 725 17.46 17.03 15.67
N THR A 726 17.09 18.03 16.46
CA THR A 726 17.31 18.10 17.91
C THR A 726 16.56 17.05 18.73
N ASP A 727 15.50 16.44 18.19
CA ASP A 727 14.71 15.36 18.81
C ASP A 727 15.52 14.09 19.17
N LEU A 728 16.74 13.91 18.62
CA LEU A 728 17.52 12.68 18.78
C LEU A 728 18.74 12.89 19.70
N VAL A 729 18.70 12.23 20.87
CA VAL A 729 19.80 12.18 21.86
C VAL A 729 20.92 11.24 21.37
N ILE A 730 21.65 11.71 20.36
CA ILE A 730 22.84 11.06 19.78
C ILE A 730 24.04 11.94 20.15
N SER A 731 25.07 11.36 20.79
CA SER A 731 26.34 12.07 21.08
C SER A 731 26.89 12.73 19.81
N ALA A 732 27.38 13.96 19.92
CA ALA A 732 27.93 14.72 18.79
C ALA A 732 29.03 13.94 18.06
N GLU A 733 29.83 13.17 18.80
CA GLU A 733 30.91 12.28 18.31
C GLU A 733 30.43 11.17 17.35
N LYS A 734 29.11 10.91 17.28
CA LYS A 734 28.50 9.85 16.47
C LYS A 734 27.63 10.37 15.31
N LYS A 735 27.63 11.69 15.06
CA LYS A 735 26.94 12.31 13.93
C LYS A 735 27.90 12.53 12.76
N VAL A 736 27.37 12.54 11.53
CA VAL A 736 28.11 13.03 10.35
C VAL A 736 28.46 14.50 10.57
N THR A 737 29.75 14.83 10.49
CA THR A 737 30.24 16.21 10.62
C THR A 737 29.97 17.02 9.35
N VAL A 738 29.94 18.36 9.47
CA VAL A 738 29.77 19.25 8.30
C VAL A 738 30.86 18.99 7.26
N GLY A 739 32.13 18.83 7.66
CA GLY A 739 33.23 18.52 6.74
C GLY A 739 33.06 17.20 5.97
N GLN A 740 32.53 16.16 6.61
CA GLN A 740 32.17 14.91 5.92
C GLN A 740 31.00 15.09 4.94
N ALA A 741 29.98 15.88 5.32
CA ALA A 741 28.87 16.19 4.43
C ALA A 741 29.31 17.03 3.21
N VAL A 742 30.24 17.97 3.39
CA VAL A 742 30.86 18.76 2.31
C VAL A 742 31.66 17.85 1.37
N ALA A 743 32.54 17.00 1.90
CA ALA A 743 33.33 16.08 1.08
C ALA A 743 32.44 15.12 0.27
N PHE A 744 31.38 14.59 0.90
CA PHE A 744 30.36 13.77 0.24
C PHE A 744 29.67 14.54 -0.90
N TRP A 745 29.07 15.70 -0.61
CA TRP A 745 28.32 16.45 -1.63
C TRP A 745 29.21 16.98 -2.75
N ASN A 746 30.46 17.37 -2.46
CA ASN A 746 31.42 17.78 -3.49
C ASN A 746 31.74 16.62 -4.47
N MET A 747 31.99 15.41 -3.96
CA MET A 747 32.17 14.20 -4.79
C MET A 747 30.94 13.91 -5.67
N ILE A 748 29.73 14.05 -5.12
CA ILE A 748 28.48 13.80 -5.84
C ILE A 748 28.24 14.87 -6.93
N LEU A 749 28.50 16.14 -6.63
CA LEU A 749 28.27 17.29 -7.53
C LEU A 749 29.32 17.40 -8.63
N SER A 750 30.59 17.11 -8.34
CA SER A 750 31.63 16.91 -9.37
C SER A 750 31.47 15.59 -10.15
N GLY A 751 30.54 14.73 -9.74
CA GLY A 751 30.24 13.43 -10.33
C GLY A 751 29.10 13.47 -11.35
N PRO A 752 28.29 12.40 -11.46
CA PRO A 752 27.24 12.26 -12.47
C PRO A 752 25.91 12.94 -12.10
N LEU A 753 25.74 13.50 -10.90
CA LEU A 753 24.47 14.10 -10.49
C LEU A 753 24.00 15.25 -11.42
N PRO A 754 24.87 16.17 -11.90
CA PRO A 754 24.47 17.20 -12.87
C PRO A 754 23.98 16.62 -14.20
N ALA A 755 24.52 15.48 -14.64
CA ALA A 755 24.07 14.79 -15.85
C ALA A 755 22.73 14.07 -15.63
N ALA A 756 22.54 13.45 -14.47
CA ALA A 756 21.26 12.84 -14.08
C ALA A 756 20.12 13.88 -13.98
N LEU A 757 20.43 15.10 -13.51
CA LEU A 757 19.51 16.25 -13.47
C LEU A 757 19.14 16.76 -14.88
N GLN A 758 20.08 16.69 -15.84
CA GLN A 758 19.87 17.14 -17.22
C GLN A 758 19.36 16.02 -18.17
N ASN A 759 19.05 14.82 -17.65
CA ASN A 759 18.59 13.70 -18.47
C ASN A 759 17.08 13.75 -18.76
N ASP A 760 16.69 14.60 -19.72
CA ASP A 760 15.28 14.80 -20.14
C ASP A 760 14.60 13.53 -20.69
N GLN A 761 15.37 12.50 -21.08
CA GLN A 761 14.80 11.20 -21.49
C GLN A 761 14.23 10.43 -20.30
N HIS A 762 14.69 10.70 -19.07
CA HIS A 762 14.31 9.96 -17.86
C HIS A 762 13.83 10.90 -16.74
N PRO A 763 12.60 11.48 -16.85
CA PRO A 763 12.06 12.40 -15.85
C PRO A 763 11.96 11.83 -14.42
N THR A 764 11.87 10.50 -14.26
CA THR A 764 11.92 9.85 -12.94
C THR A 764 13.30 9.92 -12.29
N LEU A 765 14.38 9.85 -13.09
CA LEU A 765 15.76 10.06 -12.62
C LEU A 765 15.95 11.53 -12.21
N GLN A 766 15.56 12.47 -13.08
CA GLN A 766 15.59 13.91 -12.76
C GLN A 766 14.79 14.23 -11.48
N THR A 767 13.66 13.56 -11.26
CA THR A 767 12.83 13.73 -10.05
C THR A 767 13.59 13.30 -8.78
N SER A 768 14.14 12.07 -8.71
CA SER A 768 14.92 11.64 -7.54
C SER A 768 16.24 12.39 -7.39
N ALA A 769 16.84 12.87 -8.47
CA ALA A 769 18.02 13.74 -8.41
C ALA A 769 17.71 15.12 -7.79
N CYS A 770 16.55 15.72 -8.12
CA CYS A 770 16.05 16.94 -7.47
C CYS A 770 15.68 16.72 -5.99
N ASP A 771 15.00 15.62 -5.66
CA ASP A 771 14.67 15.30 -4.27
C ASP A 771 15.96 14.98 -3.46
N ALA A 772 16.99 14.39 -4.07
CA ALA A 772 18.33 14.26 -3.48
C ALA A 772 19.00 15.61 -3.22
N LEU A 773 19.04 16.54 -4.19
CA LEU A 773 19.54 17.91 -3.94
C LEU A 773 18.80 18.61 -2.80
N SER A 774 17.51 18.34 -2.61
CA SER A 774 16.71 18.87 -1.50
C SER A 774 17.10 18.34 -0.10
N SER A 775 18.17 17.55 -0.01
CA SER A 775 18.73 16.98 1.23
C SER A 775 20.19 17.39 1.53
N VAL A 776 20.72 18.40 0.83
CA VAL A 776 21.96 19.08 1.27
C VAL A 776 21.69 19.84 2.58
N LEU A 777 22.61 19.77 3.55
CA LEU A 777 22.54 20.57 4.78
C LEU A 777 22.84 22.05 4.50
N PRO A 778 22.18 23.02 5.14
CA PRO A 778 22.48 24.45 4.95
C PRO A 778 23.94 24.80 5.23
N GLU A 779 24.51 24.26 6.31
CA GLU A 779 25.88 24.52 6.76
C GLU A 779 26.91 23.87 5.82
N ALA A 780 26.57 22.72 5.24
CA ALA A 780 27.39 22.07 4.23
C ALA A 780 27.31 22.84 2.90
N PHE A 781 26.13 23.34 2.51
CA PHE A 781 25.94 24.12 1.29
C PHE A 781 26.79 25.40 1.30
N THR A 782 26.75 26.18 2.38
CA THR A 782 27.61 27.37 2.57
C THR A 782 29.11 27.05 2.57
N SER A 783 29.47 25.78 2.75
CA SER A 783 30.85 25.30 2.78
C SER A 783 31.26 24.55 1.49
N LEU A 784 30.40 24.49 0.47
CA LEU A 784 30.74 23.97 -0.86
C LEU A 784 31.47 25.04 -1.70
N PRO A 785 32.28 24.63 -2.70
CA PRO A 785 32.81 25.54 -3.71
C PRO A 785 31.72 26.41 -4.37
N ASP A 786 32.04 27.68 -4.68
CA ASP A 786 31.07 28.65 -5.20
C ASP A 786 30.44 28.21 -6.53
N ASP A 787 31.22 27.56 -7.41
CA ASP A 787 30.75 26.98 -8.66
C ASP A 787 29.74 25.83 -8.44
N CYS A 788 29.97 25.01 -7.41
CA CYS A 788 29.03 23.96 -6.99
C CYS A 788 27.74 24.56 -6.37
N GLN A 789 27.84 25.66 -5.62
CA GLN A 789 26.66 26.37 -5.10
C GLN A 789 25.83 26.97 -6.24
N ILE A 790 26.48 27.68 -7.18
CA ILE A 790 25.84 28.25 -8.38
C ILE A 790 25.20 27.14 -9.23
N LEU A 791 25.90 26.04 -9.48
CA LEU A 791 25.40 24.90 -10.26
C LEU A 791 24.10 24.33 -9.68
N CYS A 792 24.02 24.14 -8.36
CA CYS A 792 22.78 23.70 -7.70
C CYS A 792 21.62 24.69 -7.92
N ILE A 793 21.87 25.99 -7.75
CA ILE A 793 20.86 27.05 -7.93
C ILE A 793 20.36 27.09 -9.38
N THR A 794 21.28 27.15 -10.35
CA THR A 794 20.94 27.22 -11.78
C THR A 794 20.19 25.98 -12.26
N LEU A 795 20.57 24.77 -11.83
CA LEU A 795 19.86 23.54 -12.18
C LEU A 795 18.45 23.50 -11.57
N LEU A 796 18.27 23.89 -10.31
CA LEU A 796 16.95 23.88 -9.67
C LEU A 796 15.99 24.95 -10.24
N LEU A 797 16.51 26.14 -10.57
CA LEU A 797 15.73 27.17 -11.28
C LEU A 797 15.35 26.67 -12.69
N GLY A 798 16.30 26.16 -13.47
CA GLY A 798 16.05 25.63 -14.82
C GLY A 798 15.03 24.49 -14.84
N LEU A 799 15.15 23.50 -13.94
CA LEU A 799 14.24 22.36 -13.88
C LEU A 799 12.83 22.69 -13.38
N ASN A 800 12.63 23.84 -12.73
CA ASN A 800 11.29 24.37 -12.46
C ASN A 800 10.55 24.82 -13.75
N HIS A 801 11.26 25.03 -14.86
CA HIS A 801 10.66 25.28 -16.18
C HIS A 801 10.44 24.00 -17.01
N SER A 802 10.78 22.80 -16.49
CA SER A 802 10.57 21.53 -17.20
C SER A 802 9.11 21.29 -17.59
N GLU A 803 8.87 20.80 -18.81
CA GLU A 803 7.54 20.37 -19.25
C GLU A 803 7.02 19.14 -18.47
N ASN A 804 7.88 18.40 -17.76
CA ASN A 804 7.45 17.26 -16.98
C ASN A 804 6.92 17.65 -15.59
N PRO A 805 5.65 17.36 -15.23
CA PRO A 805 5.08 17.78 -13.95
C PRO A 805 5.59 17.04 -12.71
N LEU A 806 6.43 16.00 -12.85
CA LEU A 806 7.14 15.38 -11.72
C LEU A 806 8.42 16.14 -11.41
N VAL A 807 9.23 16.40 -12.44
CA VAL A 807 10.50 17.14 -12.36
C VAL A 807 10.26 18.56 -11.85
N LYS A 808 9.32 19.29 -12.46
CA LYS A 808 8.91 20.62 -12.01
C LYS A 808 8.45 20.62 -10.54
N ALA A 809 7.71 19.60 -10.11
CA ALA A 809 7.23 19.49 -8.72
C ALA A 809 8.34 19.19 -7.70
N ALA A 810 9.40 18.48 -8.11
CA ALA A 810 10.59 18.24 -7.29
C ALA A 810 11.51 19.47 -7.25
N ALA A 811 11.77 20.10 -8.39
CA ALA A 811 12.54 21.35 -8.50
C ALA A 811 11.91 22.49 -7.68
N ALA A 812 10.61 22.75 -7.86
CA ALA A 812 9.87 23.74 -7.06
C ALA A 812 9.96 23.47 -5.55
N ARG A 813 9.97 22.19 -5.14
CA ARG A 813 10.18 21.80 -3.74
C ARG A 813 11.60 22.05 -3.26
N ALA A 814 12.61 21.73 -4.06
CA ALA A 814 14.01 21.90 -3.69
C ALA A 814 14.35 23.40 -3.51
N LEU A 815 13.87 24.28 -4.39
CA LEU A 815 13.92 25.75 -4.19
C LEU A 815 13.28 26.16 -2.86
N GLY A 816 12.11 25.57 -2.52
CA GLY A 816 11.43 25.75 -1.24
C GLY A 816 12.14 25.17 -0.01
N VAL A 817 13.23 24.43 -0.18
CA VAL A 817 14.17 24.04 0.89
C VAL A 817 15.36 25.00 0.93
N TYR A 818 15.94 25.32 -0.24
CA TYR A 818 17.11 26.19 -0.36
C TYR A 818 16.84 27.61 0.16
N ILE A 819 15.61 28.11 0.01
CA ILE A 819 15.20 29.42 0.54
C ILE A 819 15.11 29.51 2.08
N LEU A 820 15.34 28.40 2.78
CA LEU A 820 15.52 28.36 4.23
C LEU A 820 17.00 28.45 4.66
N PHE A 821 17.95 28.29 3.72
CA PHE A 821 19.38 28.28 4.03
C PHE A 821 19.86 29.70 4.44
N PRO A 822 20.64 29.86 5.53
CA PRO A 822 21.03 31.19 6.02
C PRO A 822 21.76 32.07 5.02
N CYS A 823 22.59 31.49 4.15
CA CYS A 823 23.30 32.19 3.08
C CYS A 823 22.37 32.66 1.94
N LEU A 824 21.52 31.77 1.43
CA LEU A 824 20.64 32.04 0.29
C LEU A 824 19.44 32.90 0.65
N ARG A 825 18.92 32.79 1.87
CA ARG A 825 17.74 33.56 2.29
C ARG A 825 17.99 35.05 2.39
N GLN A 826 19.26 35.47 2.53
CA GLN A 826 19.66 36.87 2.62
C GLN A 826 19.96 37.48 1.24
N ASP A 827 20.15 36.64 0.21
CA ASP A 827 20.27 37.09 -1.18
C ASP A 827 18.88 37.40 -1.76
N VAL A 828 18.58 38.70 -1.89
CA VAL A 828 17.32 39.20 -2.44
C VAL A 828 17.14 38.79 -3.91
N MET A 829 18.20 38.60 -4.68
CA MET A 829 18.12 38.12 -6.07
C MET A 829 17.68 36.66 -6.10
N PHE A 830 18.34 35.77 -5.35
CA PHE A 830 17.93 34.37 -5.24
C PHE A 830 16.50 34.23 -4.70
N VAL A 831 16.10 35.04 -3.71
CA VAL A 831 14.72 35.07 -3.20
C VAL A 831 13.74 35.53 -4.28
N ALA A 832 14.08 36.52 -5.10
CA ALA A 832 13.24 37.02 -6.18
C ALA A 832 13.10 36.02 -7.34
N ASP A 833 14.19 35.40 -7.79
CA ASP A 833 14.17 34.37 -8.85
C ASP A 833 13.41 33.12 -8.38
N SER A 834 13.64 32.69 -7.13
CA SER A 834 12.86 31.62 -6.51
C SER A 834 11.37 31.96 -6.43
N ALA A 835 11.01 33.21 -6.08
CA ALA A 835 9.62 33.65 -6.08
C ALA A 835 9.00 33.54 -7.48
N ASN A 836 9.64 34.12 -8.51
CA ASN A 836 9.17 34.07 -9.89
C ASN A 836 8.98 32.62 -10.38
N ALA A 837 9.97 31.75 -10.14
CA ALA A 837 9.92 30.33 -10.46
C ALA A 837 8.72 29.63 -9.77
N ILE A 838 8.52 29.88 -8.47
CA ILE A 838 7.42 29.32 -7.68
C ILE A 838 6.05 29.86 -8.15
N LEU A 839 5.94 31.13 -8.53
CA LEU A 839 4.72 31.76 -9.02
C LEU A 839 4.26 31.19 -10.37
N MET A 840 5.20 30.89 -11.28
CA MET A 840 4.88 30.16 -12.51
C MET A 840 4.35 28.76 -12.20
N SER A 841 5.02 28.01 -11.31
CA SER A 841 4.60 26.67 -10.89
C SER A 841 3.28 26.65 -10.09
N LEU A 842 2.90 27.76 -9.46
CA LEU A 842 1.59 27.91 -8.79
C LEU A 842 0.41 27.94 -9.78
N ASN A 843 0.65 28.28 -11.05
CA ASN A 843 -0.38 28.29 -12.11
C ASN A 843 -0.35 27.03 -13.00
N ASP A 844 0.48 26.03 -12.68
CA ASP A 844 0.62 24.81 -13.48
C ASP A 844 -0.66 23.96 -13.51
N LYS A 845 -0.90 23.26 -14.62
CA LYS A 845 -2.07 22.38 -14.81
C LYS A 845 -2.11 21.24 -13.77
N SER A 846 -0.96 20.74 -13.35
CA SER A 846 -0.81 19.64 -12.40
C SER A 846 -1.09 20.07 -10.95
N PRO A 847 -2.06 19.43 -10.26
CA PRO A 847 -2.31 19.72 -8.85
C PRO A 847 -1.17 19.26 -7.93
N ASN A 848 -0.25 18.41 -8.41
CA ASN A 848 0.96 18.06 -7.66
C ASN A 848 1.99 19.19 -7.70
N VAL A 849 2.22 19.79 -8.87
CA VAL A 849 3.11 20.95 -9.02
C VAL A 849 2.60 22.11 -8.16
N ARG A 850 1.32 22.50 -8.30
CA ARG A 850 0.73 23.58 -7.49
C ARG A 850 0.81 23.32 -5.98
N ALA A 851 0.68 22.06 -5.54
CA ALA A 851 0.80 21.71 -4.12
C ALA A 851 2.23 21.81 -3.57
N LYS A 852 3.26 21.54 -4.40
CA LYS A 852 4.66 21.75 -4.05
C LYS A 852 5.02 23.24 -4.11
N ALA A 853 4.62 23.94 -5.18
CA ALA A 853 4.83 25.38 -5.34
C ALA A 853 4.17 26.19 -4.22
N ALA A 854 2.93 25.89 -3.82
CA ALA A 854 2.27 26.54 -2.69
C ALA A 854 3.00 26.30 -1.35
N TRP A 855 3.54 25.09 -1.14
CA TRP A 855 4.37 24.80 0.03
C TRP A 855 5.65 25.64 0.04
N SER A 856 6.34 25.72 -1.10
CA SER A 856 7.55 26.53 -1.27
C SER A 856 7.29 28.03 -1.13
N LEU A 857 6.16 28.56 -1.66
CA LEU A 857 5.78 29.96 -1.42
C LEU A 857 5.51 30.22 0.06
N GLY A 858 4.87 29.27 0.76
CA GLY A 858 4.72 29.34 2.21
C GLY A 858 6.07 29.52 2.91
N ASN A 859 7.04 28.64 2.62
CA ASN A 859 8.38 28.70 3.20
C ASN A 859 9.12 30.01 2.85
N LEU A 860 9.03 30.46 1.59
CA LEU A 860 9.55 31.76 1.14
C LEU A 860 9.00 32.89 2.00
N THR A 861 7.70 32.91 2.25
CA THR A 861 7.07 33.96 3.08
C THR A 861 7.36 33.84 4.57
N ASP A 862 7.64 32.64 5.10
CA ASP A 862 8.18 32.51 6.47
C ASP A 862 9.58 33.15 6.52
N THR A 863 10.42 32.87 5.52
CA THR A 863 11.75 33.46 5.36
C THR A 863 11.69 34.99 5.30
N LEU A 864 10.75 35.58 4.57
CA LEU A 864 10.55 37.04 4.54
C LEU A 864 10.27 37.60 5.94
N ILE A 865 9.46 36.92 6.76
CA ILE A 865 9.17 37.34 8.15
C ILE A 865 10.41 37.16 9.05
N VAL A 866 11.13 36.04 8.95
CA VAL A 866 12.37 35.83 9.72
C VAL A 866 13.43 36.89 9.38
N ASN A 867 13.58 37.27 8.12
CA ASN A 867 14.51 38.34 7.74
C ASN A 867 14.02 39.73 8.18
N MET A 868 12.72 40.01 8.10
CA MET A 868 12.14 41.24 8.66
C MET A 868 12.42 41.35 10.17
N GLU A 869 12.30 40.25 10.92
CA GLU A 869 12.53 40.21 12.36
C GLU A 869 14.04 40.24 12.73
N MET A 870 14.93 39.69 11.89
CA MET A 870 16.38 39.61 12.16
C MET A 870 17.24 40.74 11.57
N ILE A 871 16.87 41.26 10.39
CA ILE A 871 17.64 42.27 9.63
C ILE A 871 16.95 43.64 9.73
N GLY A 872 15.62 43.66 9.86
CA GLY A 872 14.83 44.87 9.94
C GLY A 872 14.41 45.41 8.56
N GLN A 873 14.16 46.72 8.51
CA GLN A 873 13.44 47.37 7.42
C GLN A 873 14.19 47.40 6.07
N SER A 874 15.53 47.40 6.06
CA SER A 874 16.33 47.46 4.81
C SER A 874 16.03 46.31 3.86
N PHE A 875 16.00 45.08 4.37
CA PHE A 875 15.63 43.88 3.59
C PHE A 875 14.22 43.98 2.99
N GLN A 876 13.32 44.76 3.60
CA GLN A 876 11.96 44.96 3.10
C GLN A 876 11.88 46.00 1.99
N GLU A 877 12.80 46.96 1.97
CA GLU A 877 12.91 48.02 0.96
C GLU A 877 13.68 47.56 -0.29
N GLU A 878 14.54 46.55 -0.15
CA GLU A 878 15.23 45.88 -1.26
C GLU A 878 14.30 44.97 -2.10
N LEU A 879 13.18 44.49 -1.53
CA LEU A 879 12.24 43.61 -2.23
C LEU A 879 11.28 44.38 -3.15
N SER A 880 11.19 43.95 -4.41
CA SER A 880 10.34 44.60 -5.42
C SER A 880 8.85 44.63 -5.08
N ASP A 881 8.28 45.84 -4.97
CA ASP A 881 6.84 46.16 -4.90
C ASP A 881 5.99 45.30 -5.86
N MET A 882 6.45 45.12 -7.10
CA MET A 882 5.70 44.40 -8.13
C MET A 882 5.67 42.89 -7.84
N LEU A 883 6.80 42.33 -7.40
CA LEU A 883 6.87 40.93 -6.98
C LEU A 883 6.03 40.67 -5.72
N LEU A 884 6.08 41.57 -4.75
CA LEU A 884 5.27 41.48 -3.52
C LEU A 884 3.76 41.51 -3.82
N LEU A 885 3.34 42.37 -4.76
CA LEU A 885 1.96 42.42 -5.25
C LEU A 885 1.55 41.15 -6.01
N GLU A 886 2.44 40.58 -6.83
CA GLU A 886 2.14 39.37 -7.60
C GLU A 886 2.09 38.12 -6.70
N MET A 887 2.99 38.01 -5.71
CA MET A 887 2.90 36.98 -4.66
C MET A 887 1.58 37.04 -3.91
N LEU A 888 1.11 38.24 -3.53
CA LEU A 888 -0.16 38.42 -2.83
C LEU A 888 -1.36 37.98 -3.71
N LYS A 889 -1.33 38.30 -5.00
CA LYS A 889 -2.37 37.90 -5.97
C LYS A 889 -2.38 36.39 -6.23
N SER A 890 -1.24 35.79 -6.54
CA SER A 890 -1.15 34.34 -6.80
C SER A 890 -1.46 33.51 -5.56
N ALA A 891 -1.06 33.94 -4.37
CA ALA A 891 -1.48 33.30 -3.12
C ALA A 891 -3.00 33.44 -2.87
N THR A 892 -3.61 34.57 -3.28
CA THR A 892 -5.07 34.77 -3.20
C THR A 892 -5.81 33.82 -4.14
N GLU A 893 -5.32 33.62 -5.37
CA GLU A 893 -5.93 32.65 -6.29
C GLU A 893 -5.71 31.20 -5.83
N ALA A 894 -4.49 30.84 -5.44
CA ALA A 894 -4.15 29.51 -4.92
C ALA A 894 -4.91 29.15 -3.63
N SER A 895 -5.43 30.14 -2.89
CA SER A 895 -6.32 29.92 -1.76
C SER A 895 -7.70 29.36 -2.15
N LYS A 896 -8.07 29.34 -3.43
CA LYS A 896 -9.34 28.80 -3.94
C LYS A 896 -9.27 27.33 -4.38
N ASP A 897 -8.07 26.77 -4.50
CA ASP A 897 -7.83 25.36 -4.87
C ASP A 897 -8.02 24.41 -3.67
N LYS A 898 -7.78 23.11 -3.87
CA LYS A 898 -7.93 22.02 -2.89
C LYS A 898 -7.01 22.18 -1.68
N ASP A 899 -7.38 21.59 -0.55
CA ASP A 899 -6.73 21.79 0.77
C ASP A 899 -5.20 21.69 0.81
N LYS A 900 -4.58 20.83 -0.02
CA LYS A 900 -3.11 20.71 -0.10
C LYS A 900 -2.45 22.00 -0.60
N VAL A 901 -3.04 22.65 -1.59
CA VAL A 901 -2.60 23.95 -2.13
C VAL A 901 -3.04 25.06 -1.18
N LYS A 902 -4.36 25.12 -0.92
CA LYS A 902 -5.02 26.16 -0.11
C LYS A 902 -4.43 26.30 1.29
N SER A 903 -4.06 25.21 1.98
CA SER A 903 -3.45 25.30 3.31
C SER A 903 -2.14 26.09 3.31
N ASN A 904 -1.28 25.93 2.30
CA ASN A 904 -0.04 26.70 2.24
C ASN A 904 -0.26 28.10 1.65
N ALA A 905 -1.19 28.25 0.70
CA ALA A 905 -1.56 29.55 0.14
C ALA A 905 -2.07 30.53 1.20
N VAL A 906 -2.99 30.11 2.10
CA VAL A 906 -3.47 31.00 3.18
C VAL A 906 -2.40 31.34 4.21
N ARG A 907 -1.42 30.45 4.44
CA ARG A 907 -0.24 30.73 5.27
C ARG A 907 0.61 31.84 4.63
N ALA A 908 0.88 31.72 3.32
CA ALA A 908 1.59 32.74 2.56
C ALA A 908 0.87 34.09 2.59
N LEU A 909 -0.46 34.13 2.45
CA LEU A 909 -1.25 35.37 2.58
C LEU A 909 -1.05 36.08 3.93
N GLY A 910 -1.11 35.34 5.05
CA GLY A 910 -0.92 35.94 6.38
C GLY A 910 0.47 36.55 6.57
N ASN A 911 1.50 35.87 6.06
CA ASN A 911 2.87 36.35 6.11
C ASN A 911 3.08 37.56 5.18
N LEU A 912 2.62 37.50 3.92
CA LEU A 912 2.70 38.62 2.97
C LEU A 912 1.98 39.87 3.50
N LEU A 913 0.78 39.72 4.06
CA LEU A 913 0.03 40.82 4.67
C LEU A 913 0.71 41.40 5.91
N HIS A 914 1.47 40.59 6.65
CA HIS A 914 2.28 41.06 7.78
C HIS A 914 3.51 41.87 7.32
N PHE A 915 4.12 41.49 6.19
CA PHE A 915 5.33 42.12 5.65
C PHE A 915 5.10 43.50 4.98
N LEU A 916 3.85 43.88 4.69
CA LEU A 916 3.52 45.11 3.97
C LEU A 916 3.81 46.40 4.78
N GLN A 917 4.78 47.18 4.31
CA GLN A 917 5.08 48.53 4.81
C GLN A 917 3.97 49.57 4.54
N PRO A 918 3.85 50.65 5.36
CA PRO A 918 2.83 51.70 5.21
C PRO A 918 2.71 52.30 3.80
N TYR A 919 3.81 52.48 3.08
CA TYR A 919 3.78 53.03 1.73
C TYR A 919 3.09 52.10 0.71
N HIS A 920 3.06 50.77 0.94
CA HIS A 920 2.29 49.85 0.11
C HIS A 920 0.79 50.04 0.31
N ILE A 921 0.35 50.25 1.55
CA ILE A 921 -1.07 50.42 1.90
C ILE A 921 -1.67 51.67 1.22
N LEU A 922 -0.83 52.69 1.02
CA LEU A 922 -1.17 53.93 0.30
C LEU A 922 -1.15 53.80 -1.23
N LYS A 923 -0.56 52.75 -1.82
CA LYS A 923 -0.50 52.54 -3.28
C LYS A 923 -1.79 51.86 -3.77
N PRO A 924 -2.63 52.50 -4.63
CA PRO A 924 -3.94 51.96 -5.02
C PRO A 924 -3.93 50.54 -5.62
N ARG A 925 -2.82 50.15 -6.27
CA ARG A 925 -2.64 48.80 -6.84
C ARG A 925 -2.62 47.69 -5.78
N PHE A 926 -2.21 48.00 -4.55
CA PHE A 926 -2.20 47.06 -3.43
C PHE A 926 -3.55 46.98 -2.72
N THR A 927 -4.29 48.09 -2.60
CA THR A 927 -5.51 48.20 -1.78
C THR A 927 -6.53 47.10 -2.08
N GLU A 928 -6.88 46.89 -3.36
CA GLU A 928 -7.79 45.82 -3.79
C GLU A 928 -7.25 44.42 -3.47
N SER A 929 -5.95 44.20 -3.66
CA SER A 929 -5.30 42.90 -3.44
C SER A 929 -5.19 42.55 -1.95
N ILE A 930 -4.98 43.55 -1.09
CA ILE A 930 -4.98 43.43 0.38
C ILE A 930 -6.37 43.00 0.86
N GLU A 931 -7.43 43.70 0.44
CA GLU A 931 -8.77 43.33 0.86
C GLU A 931 -9.21 41.96 0.29
N GLY A 932 -8.84 41.64 -0.95
CA GLY A 932 -9.09 40.34 -1.57
C GLY A 932 -8.43 39.20 -0.80
N ALA A 933 -7.16 39.37 -0.42
CA ALA A 933 -6.42 38.42 0.42
C ALA A 933 -7.07 38.24 1.80
N ILE A 934 -7.46 39.32 2.47
CA ILE A 934 -8.10 39.24 3.79
C ILE A 934 -9.48 38.56 3.69
N ARG A 935 -10.31 38.89 2.69
CA ARG A 935 -11.59 38.21 2.42
C ARG A 935 -11.40 36.71 2.14
N ALA A 936 -10.31 36.32 1.48
CA ALA A 936 -9.96 34.92 1.25
C ALA A 936 -9.57 34.17 2.55
N LEU A 937 -8.91 34.83 3.50
CA LEU A 937 -8.65 34.27 4.84
C LEU A 937 -9.94 34.08 5.64
N ILE A 938 -10.78 35.12 5.73
CA ILE A 938 -12.06 35.14 6.46
C ILE A 938 -12.99 34.02 5.98
N SER A 939 -13.24 33.97 4.67
CA SER A 939 -14.07 32.94 4.04
C SER A 939 -13.50 31.53 4.20
N THR A 940 -12.19 31.38 4.34
CA THR A 940 -11.54 30.09 4.59
C THR A 940 -11.71 29.60 6.03
N VAL A 941 -11.70 30.50 7.02
CA VAL A 941 -11.99 30.16 8.43
C VAL A 941 -13.45 29.72 8.58
N LEU A 942 -14.39 30.43 7.95
CA LEU A 942 -15.82 30.15 8.02
C LEU A 942 -16.22 28.90 7.22
N GLY A 943 -15.86 28.82 5.94
CA GLY A 943 -16.29 27.77 5.00
C GLY A 943 -15.79 26.35 5.31
N GLU A 944 -16.25 25.36 4.54
CA GLU A 944 -16.10 23.92 4.82
C GLU A 944 -14.69 23.33 4.54
N SER A 945 -13.63 24.11 4.79
CA SER A 945 -12.25 23.65 4.61
C SER A 945 -11.76 22.70 5.72
N THR A 946 -10.77 21.85 5.43
CA THR A 946 -10.21 20.93 6.42
C THR A 946 -9.61 21.66 7.63
N MET A 947 -9.56 20.98 8.79
CA MET A 947 -9.06 21.59 10.03
C MET A 947 -7.63 22.15 9.92
N LYS A 948 -6.76 21.56 9.09
CA LYS A 948 -5.43 22.11 8.79
C LYS A 948 -5.50 23.45 8.05
N VAL A 949 -6.42 23.57 7.07
CA VAL A 949 -6.65 24.82 6.34
C VAL A 949 -7.21 25.89 7.28
N LYS A 950 -8.22 25.57 8.10
CA LYS A 950 -8.77 26.49 9.11
C LYS A 950 -7.71 26.94 10.13
N TRP A 951 -6.84 26.03 10.58
CA TRP A 951 -5.72 26.33 11.48
C TRP A 951 -4.74 27.33 10.84
N ASN A 952 -4.29 27.07 9.61
CA ASN A 952 -3.41 27.98 8.88
C ASN A 952 -4.08 29.34 8.60
N ALA A 953 -5.39 29.38 8.34
CA ALA A 953 -6.11 30.64 8.11
C ALA A 953 -6.33 31.46 9.40
N CYS A 954 -6.55 30.81 10.56
CA CYS A 954 -6.59 31.51 11.85
C CYS A 954 -5.21 32.06 12.24
N TYR A 955 -4.15 31.28 12.04
CA TYR A 955 -2.76 31.73 12.18
C TYR A 955 -2.46 32.93 11.25
N ALA A 956 -2.90 32.85 9.99
CA ALA A 956 -2.72 33.92 9.01
C ALA A 956 -3.41 35.22 9.44
N LEU A 957 -4.67 35.19 9.88
CA LEU A 957 -5.35 36.38 10.45
C LEU A 957 -4.61 36.92 11.69
N GLY A 958 -4.04 36.03 12.52
CA GLY A 958 -3.17 36.43 13.62
C GLY A 958 -1.93 37.22 13.16
N ASN A 959 -1.31 36.85 12.04
CA ASN A 959 -0.21 37.63 11.44
C ASN A 959 -0.70 38.93 10.75
N VAL A 960 -1.89 38.94 10.13
CA VAL A 960 -2.52 40.19 9.63
C VAL A 960 -2.67 41.22 10.76
N PHE A 961 -3.10 40.78 11.94
CA PHE A 961 -3.33 41.67 13.08
C PHE A 961 -2.04 42.22 13.72
N LYS A 962 -0.86 41.65 13.43
CA LYS A 962 0.43 42.19 13.86
C LYS A 962 0.83 43.44 13.09
N ASN A 963 0.34 43.62 11.84
CA ASN A 963 0.77 44.72 10.99
C ASN A 963 0.08 46.04 11.38
N THR A 964 0.83 46.93 12.03
CA THR A 964 0.39 48.27 12.42
C THR A 964 0.14 49.22 11.24
N ALA A 965 0.60 48.88 10.03
CA ALA A 965 0.30 49.63 8.81
C ALA A 965 -1.13 49.38 8.29
N LEU A 966 -1.73 48.23 8.63
CA LEU A 966 -3.10 47.92 8.23
C LEU A 966 -4.11 48.68 9.12
N PRO A 967 -5.19 49.26 8.54
CA PRO A 967 -6.21 50.01 9.28
C PRO A 967 -7.17 49.13 10.09
N LEU A 968 -6.64 48.15 10.85
CA LEU A 968 -7.38 47.31 11.78
C LEU A 968 -8.15 48.17 12.79
N GLY A 969 -9.42 47.84 13.04
CA GLY A 969 -10.33 48.65 13.85
C GLY A 969 -11.11 49.71 13.07
N LYS A 970 -10.66 50.05 11.85
CA LYS A 970 -11.27 51.09 10.98
C LYS A 970 -11.69 50.57 9.60
N ALA A 971 -11.05 49.50 9.11
CA ALA A 971 -11.35 48.91 7.81
C ALA A 971 -12.64 48.10 7.83
N VAL A 972 -13.39 48.09 6.72
CA VAL A 972 -14.68 47.38 6.61
C VAL A 972 -14.59 45.88 6.89
N TRP A 973 -13.47 45.24 6.53
CA TRP A 973 -13.23 43.81 6.77
C TRP A 973 -12.92 43.46 8.24
N THR A 974 -12.69 44.46 9.11
CA THR A 974 -12.33 44.24 10.53
C THR A 974 -13.39 43.39 11.24
N ALA A 975 -14.66 43.74 11.06
CA ALA A 975 -15.76 43.08 11.75
C ALA A 975 -15.92 41.62 11.30
N ASP A 976 -15.82 41.37 10.00
CA ASP A 976 -15.87 40.03 9.42
C ASP A 976 -14.70 39.15 9.91
N ALA A 977 -13.49 39.74 10.05
CA ALA A 977 -12.31 39.05 10.58
C ALA A 977 -12.47 38.64 12.05
N TYR A 978 -12.94 39.56 12.90
CA TYR A 978 -13.26 39.20 14.29
C TYR A 978 -14.39 38.19 14.37
N HIS A 979 -15.47 38.34 13.60
CA HIS A 979 -16.59 37.39 13.58
C HIS A 979 -16.17 35.97 13.17
N ALA A 980 -15.26 35.84 12.20
CA ALA A 980 -14.71 34.54 11.80
C ALA A 980 -13.89 33.89 12.93
N LEU A 981 -13.04 34.66 13.61
CA LEU A 981 -12.23 34.17 14.72
C LEU A 981 -13.06 33.87 15.98
N THR A 982 -14.03 34.71 16.33
CA THR A 982 -14.94 34.45 17.46
C THR A 982 -15.78 33.20 17.20
N THR A 983 -16.29 33.02 15.98
CA THR A 983 -17.02 31.80 15.59
C THR A 983 -16.13 30.57 15.72
N ALA A 984 -14.90 30.61 15.18
CA ALA A 984 -13.98 29.48 15.24
C ALA A 984 -13.58 29.08 16.68
N VAL A 985 -13.31 30.04 17.58
CA VAL A 985 -12.99 29.73 18.99
C VAL A 985 -14.19 29.20 19.77
N LYS A 986 -15.42 29.66 19.44
CA LYS A 986 -16.68 29.22 20.06
C LYS A 986 -17.08 27.80 19.67
N SER A 987 -16.99 27.41 18.39
CA SER A 987 -17.70 26.23 17.86
C SER A 987 -16.90 25.25 17.00
N CYS A 988 -15.61 25.50 16.71
CA CYS A 988 -14.84 24.55 15.90
C CYS A 988 -14.55 23.25 16.69
N LYS A 989 -14.91 22.08 16.12
CA LYS A 989 -14.66 20.77 16.77
C LYS A 989 -13.17 20.46 17.04
N ASN A 990 -12.23 21.09 16.34
CA ASN A 990 -10.80 20.87 16.55
C ASN A 990 -10.18 21.95 17.46
N PHE A 991 -9.61 21.52 18.59
CA PHE A 991 -9.13 22.41 19.64
C PHE A 991 -7.85 23.14 19.23
N LYS A 992 -7.04 22.61 18.29
CA LYS A 992 -5.90 23.38 17.74
C LYS A 992 -6.36 24.59 16.93
N VAL A 993 -7.48 24.48 16.21
CA VAL A 993 -8.07 25.63 15.50
C VAL A 993 -8.53 26.66 16.52
N ARG A 994 -9.30 26.22 17.55
CA ARG A 994 -9.75 27.10 18.65
C ARG A 994 -8.58 27.83 19.34
N ILE A 995 -7.48 27.11 19.64
CA ILE A 995 -6.24 27.68 20.19
C ILE A 995 -5.73 28.81 19.28
N LYS A 996 -5.51 28.57 17.99
CA LYS A 996 -5.00 29.62 17.08
C LYS A 996 -5.99 30.75 16.83
N SER A 997 -7.29 30.51 16.91
CA SER A 997 -8.28 31.59 16.93
C SER A 997 -8.14 32.47 18.17
N ALA A 998 -7.94 31.88 19.36
CA ALA A 998 -7.69 32.63 20.59
C ALA A 998 -6.34 33.38 20.58
N THR A 999 -5.27 32.78 20.03
CA THR A 999 -3.99 33.47 19.82
C THR A 999 -4.18 34.70 18.92
N ALA A 1000 -4.92 34.58 17.81
CA ALA A 1000 -5.16 35.69 16.90
C ALA A 1000 -6.00 36.81 17.52
N LEU A 1001 -7.00 36.49 18.35
CA LEU A 1001 -7.80 37.47 19.09
C LEU A 1001 -6.99 38.24 20.16
N SER A 1002 -5.82 37.72 20.56
CA SER A 1002 -4.88 38.37 21.49
C SER A 1002 -3.66 39.01 20.81
N THR A 1003 -3.63 39.09 19.48
CA THR A 1003 -2.61 39.87 18.76
C THR A 1003 -2.73 41.40 18.92
N PRO A 1004 -3.92 42.03 18.82
CA PRO A 1004 -4.01 43.49 18.71
C PRO A 1004 -3.43 44.24 19.93
N SER A 1005 -2.59 45.23 19.66
CA SER A 1005 -1.75 45.93 20.65
C SER A 1005 -2.33 47.26 21.15
N ARG A 1006 -3.45 47.72 20.57
CA ARG A 1006 -4.12 48.98 20.94
C ARG A 1006 -5.64 48.80 20.95
N ARG A 1007 -6.34 49.49 21.86
CA ARG A 1007 -7.79 49.33 22.04
C ARG A 1007 -8.58 49.64 20.76
N GLU A 1008 -8.16 50.62 19.98
CA GLU A 1008 -8.85 51.04 18.75
C GLU A 1008 -8.85 49.93 17.69
N GLN A 1009 -7.85 49.03 17.71
CA GLN A 1009 -7.76 47.91 16.76
C GLN A 1009 -8.89 46.88 16.97
N TYR A 1010 -9.51 46.83 18.15
CA TYR A 1010 -10.70 46.02 18.41
C TYR A 1010 -12.01 46.64 17.91
N GLY A 1011 -11.98 47.80 17.25
CA GLY A 1011 -13.17 48.47 16.74
C GLY A 1011 -14.06 49.04 17.85
N THR A 1012 -15.37 48.95 17.68
CA THR A 1012 -16.35 49.58 18.58
C THR A 1012 -16.46 48.88 19.95
N ILE A 1013 -17.29 49.42 20.85
CA ILE A 1013 -17.57 48.80 22.17
C ILE A 1013 -18.36 47.50 21.97
N GLU A 1014 -19.27 47.46 20.99
CA GLU A 1014 -20.08 46.29 20.64
C GLU A 1014 -19.22 45.15 20.09
N GLN A 1015 -18.22 45.47 19.26
CA GLN A 1015 -17.29 44.48 18.71
C GLN A 1015 -16.38 43.89 19.79
N TYR A 1016 -15.78 44.73 20.62
CA TYR A 1016 -14.97 44.31 21.76
C TYR A 1016 -15.78 43.45 22.75
N SER A 1017 -17.03 43.86 23.01
CA SER A 1017 -18.04 43.08 23.74
C SER A 1017 -18.31 41.70 23.13
N GLU A 1018 -18.50 41.59 21.81
CA GLU A 1018 -18.70 40.29 21.15
C GLU A 1018 -17.49 39.37 21.34
N ILE A 1019 -16.27 39.90 21.19
CA ILE A 1019 -15.03 39.14 21.34
C ILE A 1019 -14.87 38.64 22.78
N TRP A 1020 -15.09 39.52 23.77
CA TRP A 1020 -15.03 39.17 25.20
C TRP A 1020 -16.01 38.05 25.55
N ASN A 1021 -17.29 38.23 25.19
CA ASN A 1021 -18.32 37.22 25.45
C ASN A 1021 -18.06 35.91 24.69
N SER A 1022 -17.42 35.97 23.52
CA SER A 1022 -17.04 34.79 22.74
C SER A 1022 -15.89 34.00 23.36
N LEU A 1023 -14.87 34.68 23.90
CA LEU A 1023 -13.77 34.04 24.64
C LEU A 1023 -14.28 33.40 25.94
N VAL A 1024 -15.12 34.09 26.73
CA VAL A 1024 -15.73 33.49 27.94
C VAL A 1024 -16.62 32.28 27.60
N THR A 1025 -17.37 32.33 26.50
CA THR A 1025 -18.19 31.19 26.04
C THR A 1025 -17.32 30.03 25.53
N ALA A 1026 -16.17 30.33 24.90
CA ALA A 1026 -15.22 29.29 24.51
C ALA A 1026 -14.53 28.62 25.71
N LEU A 1027 -14.29 29.38 26.80
CA LEU A 1027 -13.72 28.89 28.05
C LEU A 1027 -14.69 27.95 28.78
N GLU A 1028 -15.98 28.30 28.82
CA GLU A 1028 -17.06 27.42 29.29
C GLU A 1028 -17.12 26.11 28.49
N LYS A 1029 -17.04 26.21 27.16
CA LYS A 1029 -17.02 25.07 26.24
C LYS A 1029 -15.64 24.45 26.02
N SER A 1030 -14.69 24.64 26.92
CA SER A 1030 -13.30 24.17 26.73
C SER A 1030 -13.12 22.67 26.98
N GLU A 1031 -14.08 22.03 27.65
CA GLU A 1031 -14.09 20.60 27.97
C GLU A 1031 -15.13 19.81 27.16
N GLU A 1032 -15.94 20.49 26.33
CA GLU A 1032 -16.90 19.86 25.41
C GLU A 1032 -16.18 19.25 24.19
N THR A 1033 -15.90 17.95 24.21
CA THR A 1033 -15.43 17.19 23.04
C THR A 1033 -16.07 15.80 22.96
N GLU A 1034 -16.38 15.37 21.72
CA GLU A 1034 -16.79 14.00 21.38
C GLU A 1034 -15.57 13.11 21.03
N ASP A 1035 -14.42 13.73 20.72
CA ASP A 1035 -13.17 13.05 20.35
C ASP A 1035 -12.20 13.04 21.54
N PHE A 1036 -11.86 11.82 22.00
CA PHE A 1036 -10.89 11.57 23.06
C PHE A 1036 -9.47 12.02 22.69
N LEU A 1037 -9.10 12.01 21.41
CA LEU A 1037 -7.77 12.40 20.94
C LEU A 1037 -7.52 13.91 21.05
N GLU A 1038 -8.57 14.73 21.13
CA GLU A 1038 -8.50 16.18 21.32
C GLU A 1038 -8.45 16.58 22.80
N PHE A 1039 -8.81 15.69 23.74
CA PHE A 1039 -8.84 15.99 25.19
C PHE A 1039 -7.48 16.44 25.74
N LYS A 1040 -6.38 15.95 25.16
CA LYS A 1040 -5.01 16.39 25.51
C LYS A 1040 -4.70 17.86 25.18
N TYR A 1041 -5.55 18.55 24.42
CA TYR A 1041 -5.43 19.98 24.13
C TYR A 1041 -6.35 20.85 25.02
N CYS A 1042 -7.17 20.27 25.90
CA CYS A 1042 -8.03 21.02 26.83
C CYS A 1042 -7.23 22.01 27.71
N ALA A 1043 -6.06 21.59 28.18
CA ALA A 1043 -5.18 22.44 29.00
C ALA A 1043 -4.68 23.66 28.20
N SER A 1044 -4.02 23.43 27.06
CA SER A 1044 -3.49 24.48 26.19
C SER A 1044 -4.58 25.42 25.66
N LEU A 1045 -5.80 24.92 25.41
CA LEU A 1045 -6.95 25.72 25.01
C LEU A 1045 -7.42 26.66 26.14
N ARG A 1046 -7.60 26.14 27.36
CA ARG A 1046 -7.97 26.95 28.54
C ARG A 1046 -6.91 28.01 28.81
N ALA A 1047 -5.62 27.63 28.77
CA ALA A 1047 -4.49 28.53 28.94
C ALA A 1047 -4.48 29.67 27.91
N GLN A 1048 -4.60 29.35 26.62
CA GLN A 1048 -4.61 30.36 25.56
C GLN A 1048 -5.81 31.31 25.64
N ILE A 1049 -6.99 30.82 26.06
CA ILE A 1049 -8.18 31.68 26.26
C ILE A 1049 -8.01 32.55 27.51
N CYS A 1050 -7.43 32.04 28.60
CA CYS A 1050 -7.10 32.83 29.78
C CYS A 1050 -6.12 33.97 29.44
N GLN A 1051 -5.04 33.66 28.72
CA GLN A 1051 -4.09 34.66 28.21
C GLN A 1051 -4.80 35.72 27.36
N ALA A 1052 -5.72 35.32 26.46
CA ALA A 1052 -6.46 36.25 25.62
C ALA A 1052 -7.44 37.15 26.40
N LEU A 1053 -8.11 36.63 27.44
CA LEU A 1053 -8.96 37.42 28.32
C LEU A 1053 -8.15 38.44 29.12
N MET A 1054 -7.01 38.05 29.70
CA MET A 1054 -6.11 38.98 30.41
C MET A 1054 -5.54 40.05 29.48
N HIS A 1055 -5.11 39.66 28.27
CA HIS A 1055 -4.62 40.60 27.26
C HIS A 1055 -5.66 41.67 26.94
N MET A 1056 -6.92 41.28 26.70
CA MET A 1056 -7.97 42.27 26.45
C MET A 1056 -8.29 43.13 27.69
N LEU A 1057 -8.25 42.58 28.93
CA LEU A 1057 -8.42 43.39 30.14
C LEU A 1057 -7.36 44.49 30.26
N GLY A 1058 -6.08 44.17 29.97
CA GLY A 1058 -4.99 45.16 29.90
C GLY A 1058 -5.11 46.17 28.75
N MET A 1059 -6.12 46.05 27.89
CA MET A 1059 -6.42 46.94 26.77
C MET A 1059 -7.83 47.56 26.85
N ALA A 1060 -8.60 47.34 27.92
CA ALA A 1060 -9.96 47.86 28.04
C ALA A 1060 -9.97 49.39 28.24
N ASN A 1061 -11.02 50.07 27.79
CA ASN A 1061 -11.32 51.46 28.14
C ASN A 1061 -12.57 51.54 29.04
N GLN A 1062 -12.82 52.71 29.65
CA GLN A 1062 -13.95 52.93 30.58
C GLN A 1062 -15.32 52.52 29.98
N GLY A 1063 -15.52 52.70 28.68
CA GLY A 1063 -16.75 52.30 27.97
C GLY A 1063 -16.97 50.79 27.81
N ASP A 1064 -15.92 49.96 27.97
CA ASP A 1064 -16.02 48.50 27.86
C ASP A 1064 -16.41 47.83 29.20
N LEU A 1065 -16.12 48.50 30.32
CA LEU A 1065 -16.33 47.99 31.68
C LEU A 1065 -17.79 47.53 31.94
N PRO A 1066 -18.86 48.21 31.47
CA PRO A 1066 -20.23 47.72 31.66
C PRO A 1066 -20.51 46.36 31.01
N CYS A 1067 -19.86 46.04 29.89
CA CYS A 1067 -19.95 44.71 29.27
C CYS A 1067 -19.17 43.69 30.10
N ILE A 1068 -17.90 43.98 30.41
CA ILE A 1068 -17.04 43.08 31.20
C ILE A 1068 -17.74 42.73 32.52
N ARG A 1069 -18.25 43.75 33.24
CA ARG A 1069 -19.01 43.61 34.48
C ARG A 1069 -20.24 42.71 34.33
N LYS A 1070 -21.05 42.87 33.27
CA LYS A 1070 -22.22 42.02 33.00
C LYS A 1070 -21.82 40.54 32.87
N THR A 1071 -20.76 40.25 32.11
CA THR A 1071 -20.30 38.87 31.88
C THR A 1071 -19.65 38.27 33.13
N VAL A 1072 -18.87 39.06 33.89
CA VAL A 1072 -18.26 38.64 35.16
C VAL A 1072 -19.32 38.39 36.24
N LEU A 1073 -20.38 39.20 36.33
CA LEU A 1073 -21.51 38.93 37.23
C LEU A 1073 -22.27 37.64 36.88
N GLN A 1074 -22.27 37.22 35.61
CA GLN A 1074 -22.96 36.01 35.15
C GLN A 1074 -22.10 34.73 35.20
N LYS A 1075 -20.79 34.84 34.96
CA LYS A 1075 -19.87 33.69 34.82
C LYS A 1075 -18.57 33.80 35.64
N GLY A 1076 -18.53 34.71 36.62
CA GLY A 1076 -17.31 35.05 37.36
C GLY A 1076 -16.66 33.87 38.09
N SER A 1077 -17.43 32.96 38.67
CA SER A 1077 -16.90 31.76 39.34
C SER A 1077 -16.17 30.81 38.37
N LEU A 1078 -16.67 30.66 37.15
CA LEU A 1078 -16.03 29.89 36.07
C LEU A 1078 -14.71 30.55 35.64
N ILE A 1079 -14.75 31.87 35.42
CA ILE A 1079 -13.57 32.67 35.02
C ILE A 1079 -12.49 32.60 36.12
N ARG A 1080 -12.86 32.78 37.39
CA ARG A 1080 -11.98 32.63 38.57
C ARG A 1080 -11.26 31.29 38.58
N ASN A 1081 -12.01 30.19 38.47
CA ASN A 1081 -11.46 28.85 38.60
C ASN A 1081 -10.41 28.55 37.53
N TYR A 1082 -10.66 28.95 36.27
CA TYR A 1082 -9.70 28.73 35.20
C TYR A 1082 -8.51 29.70 35.21
N LEU A 1083 -8.69 30.97 35.64
CA LEU A 1083 -7.56 31.88 35.83
C LEU A 1083 -6.63 31.40 36.96
N LEU A 1084 -7.19 30.95 38.09
CA LEU A 1084 -6.43 30.31 39.18
C LEU A 1084 -5.63 29.11 38.68
N GLN A 1085 -6.24 28.21 37.89
CA GLN A 1085 -5.54 27.07 37.30
C GLN A 1085 -4.46 27.49 36.30
N TYR A 1086 -4.71 28.50 35.47
CA TYR A 1086 -3.74 28.99 34.48
C TYR A 1086 -2.48 29.59 35.13
N ILE A 1087 -2.63 30.37 36.21
CA ILE A 1087 -1.49 30.95 36.91
C ILE A 1087 -0.69 29.84 37.61
N LYS A 1088 -1.36 28.97 38.39
CA LYS A 1088 -0.70 27.87 39.13
C LYS A 1088 -0.07 26.77 38.26
N SER A 1089 -0.39 26.70 36.97
CA SER A 1089 0.15 25.68 36.04
C SER A 1089 1.42 26.11 35.29
N GLY A 1090 2.09 27.19 35.72
CA GLY A 1090 3.35 27.68 35.14
C GLY A 1090 4.60 26.81 35.39
N GLY A 1091 4.45 25.48 35.46
CA GLY A 1091 5.53 24.53 35.81
C GLY A 1091 5.97 23.55 34.72
N GLU A 1092 5.21 23.37 33.63
CA GLU A 1092 5.42 22.26 32.68
C GLU A 1092 5.73 22.65 31.22
N GLU A 1093 5.51 23.90 30.79
CA GLU A 1093 5.74 24.34 29.40
C GLU A 1093 6.38 25.74 29.30
N ASN A 1094 7.73 25.80 29.20
CA ASN A 1094 8.64 26.84 28.68
C ASN A 1094 8.44 28.37 28.91
N GLU A 1095 7.28 28.85 29.36
CA GLU A 1095 7.11 30.20 29.93
C GLU A 1095 7.45 30.14 31.42
N THR A 1096 8.25 31.08 31.92
CA THR A 1096 8.48 31.19 33.37
C THR A 1096 7.19 31.60 34.08
N HIS A 1097 6.86 30.95 35.21
CA HIS A 1097 5.69 31.25 36.06
C HIS A 1097 5.48 32.76 36.28
N THR A 1098 6.60 33.45 36.52
CA THR A 1098 6.73 34.89 36.71
C THR A 1098 6.12 35.73 35.58
N ASP A 1099 6.18 35.28 34.32
CA ASP A 1099 5.62 36.03 33.18
C ASP A 1099 4.09 36.03 33.19
N ARG A 1100 3.47 34.93 33.59
CA ARG A 1100 2.00 34.82 33.70
C ARG A 1100 1.47 35.71 34.82
N GLU A 1101 2.18 35.73 35.95
CA GLU A 1101 1.92 36.66 37.06
C GLU A 1101 2.11 38.12 36.61
N ASN A 1102 3.20 38.44 35.90
CA ASN A 1102 3.46 39.78 35.36
C ASN A 1102 2.41 40.24 34.34
N ILE A 1103 1.81 39.33 33.55
CA ILE A 1103 0.69 39.66 32.64
C ILE A 1103 -0.59 39.92 33.45
N PHE A 1104 -0.91 39.05 34.41
CA PHE A 1104 -2.09 39.18 35.28
C PHE A 1104 -2.05 40.47 36.12
N GLN A 1105 -0.87 40.83 36.66
CA GLN A 1105 -0.66 42.05 37.42
C GLN A 1105 -0.82 43.31 36.56
N ARG A 1106 -0.25 43.34 35.35
CA ARG A 1106 -0.42 44.48 34.42
C ARG A 1106 -1.87 44.68 34.00
N ALA A 1107 -2.60 43.60 33.71
CA ALA A 1107 -4.02 43.67 33.41
C ALA A 1107 -4.86 44.15 34.63
N THR A 1108 -4.45 43.77 35.84
CA THR A 1108 -5.05 44.22 37.11
C THR A 1108 -4.87 45.73 37.30
N ASP A 1109 -3.63 46.22 37.24
CA ASP A 1109 -3.32 47.60 37.58
C ASP A 1109 -3.84 48.58 36.52
N HIS A 1110 -3.91 48.17 35.25
CA HIS A 1110 -4.61 48.91 34.19
C HIS A 1110 -6.11 49.09 34.51
N ILE A 1111 -6.80 48.00 34.89
CA ILE A 1111 -8.22 48.08 35.25
C ILE A 1111 -8.44 48.93 36.52
N ARG A 1112 -7.55 48.87 37.52
CA ARG A 1112 -7.63 49.73 38.71
C ARG A 1112 -7.45 51.21 38.35
N GLY A 1113 -6.47 51.55 37.51
CA GLY A 1113 -6.23 52.93 37.06
C GLY A 1113 -7.45 53.56 36.37
N LEU A 1114 -8.23 52.78 35.62
CA LEU A 1114 -9.48 53.22 35.00
C LEU A 1114 -10.62 53.52 36.00
N GLN A 1115 -10.50 53.12 37.27
CA GLN A 1115 -11.51 53.37 38.31
C GLN A 1115 -11.25 54.65 39.12
N GLU A 1116 -10.01 55.12 39.19
CA GLU A 1116 -9.62 56.23 40.07
C GLU A 1116 -9.95 57.60 39.45
N ASP A 1117 -9.91 57.71 38.11
CA ASP A 1117 -10.00 58.98 37.39
C ASP A 1117 -11.40 59.35 36.87
N THR A 1118 -12.41 59.40 37.75
CA THR A 1118 -13.56 60.33 37.63
C THR A 1118 -14.46 60.36 38.88
N LEU A 1119 -14.43 61.49 39.63
CA LEU A 1119 -15.29 61.81 40.78
C LEU A 1119 -15.66 60.62 41.69
N GLY A 1120 -14.69 60.18 42.50
CA GLY A 1120 -14.80 59.01 43.37
C GLY A 1120 -16.03 58.99 44.29
N SER A 1121 -16.94 58.05 44.02
CA SER A 1121 -17.98 57.59 44.97
C SER A 1121 -18.62 56.27 44.54
N LYS A 1122 -18.88 56.08 43.22
CA LYS A 1122 -19.65 54.92 42.71
C LYS A 1122 -18.83 53.79 42.05
N VAL A 1123 -17.59 54.05 41.60
CA VAL A 1123 -16.82 53.12 40.76
C VAL A 1123 -16.21 51.95 41.54
N ILE A 1124 -16.08 52.08 42.88
CA ILE A 1124 -15.54 51.06 43.79
C ILE A 1124 -16.29 49.71 43.67
N ALA A 1125 -17.59 49.75 43.34
CA ALA A 1125 -18.45 48.56 43.27
C ALA A 1125 -18.38 47.77 41.95
N GLU A 1126 -17.54 48.16 40.98
CA GLU A 1126 -17.59 47.60 39.61
C GLU A 1126 -16.52 46.55 39.32
N VAL A 1127 -15.38 46.58 40.01
CA VAL A 1127 -14.23 45.67 39.81
C VAL A 1127 -13.97 44.74 41.02
N ALA A 1128 -14.66 44.94 42.15
CA ALA A 1128 -14.44 44.19 43.39
C ALA A 1128 -14.44 42.65 43.26
N PHE A 1129 -15.10 42.07 42.25
CA PHE A 1129 -15.04 40.63 41.98
C PHE A 1129 -13.76 40.20 41.23
N LEU A 1130 -13.19 41.05 40.36
CA LEU A 1130 -11.85 40.84 39.83
C LEU A 1130 -10.82 40.98 40.96
N GLU A 1131 -10.93 42.00 41.81
CA GLU A 1131 -10.01 42.14 42.96
C GLU A 1131 -10.12 40.97 43.95
N ASP A 1132 -11.31 40.41 44.21
CA ASP A 1132 -11.43 39.19 45.01
C ASP A 1132 -10.87 37.94 44.29
N ILE A 1133 -10.87 37.87 42.96
CA ILE A 1133 -10.08 36.86 42.22
C ILE A 1133 -8.60 37.09 42.46
N ILE A 1134 -8.09 38.31 42.25
CA ILE A 1134 -6.66 38.67 42.36
C ILE A 1134 -6.13 38.39 43.76
N ILE A 1135 -6.82 38.88 44.80
CA ILE A 1135 -6.48 38.68 46.21
C ILE A 1135 -6.55 37.20 46.60
N SER A 1136 -7.43 36.42 45.97
CA SER A 1136 -7.49 34.95 46.14
C SER A 1136 -6.35 34.24 45.42
N CYS A 1137 -5.98 34.67 44.20
CA CYS A 1137 -4.81 34.17 43.49
C CYS A 1137 -3.55 34.41 44.32
N GLU A 1138 -3.29 35.66 44.73
CA GLU A 1138 -2.14 36.00 45.56
C GLU A 1138 -2.06 35.18 46.85
N LYS A 1139 -3.18 35.00 47.56
CA LYS A 1139 -3.23 34.21 48.81
C LYS A 1139 -2.97 32.72 48.58
N GLU A 1140 -3.38 32.16 47.44
CA GLU A 1140 -3.16 30.75 47.08
C GLU A 1140 -1.91 30.51 46.21
N ILE A 1141 -1.09 31.53 46.01
CA ILE A 1141 0.27 31.47 45.40
C ILE A 1141 1.32 31.69 46.49
N LYS A 1142 1.01 32.52 47.51
CA LYS A 1142 1.84 32.78 48.69
C LYS A 1142 1.68 31.71 49.80
N ALA A 1143 0.95 30.62 49.54
CA ALA A 1143 0.64 29.53 50.48
C ALA A 1143 0.71 28.16 49.80
#